data_AF-A0A1I2MC02-F1
#
_entry.id   AF-A0A1I2MC02-F1
#
_cell.length_a   1.000
_cell.length_b   1.000
_cell.length_c   1.000
_cell.angle_alpha   90.00
_cell.angle_beta   90.00
_cell.angle_gamma   90.00
#
_symmetry.space_group_name_H-M   'P 1'
#
loop_
_entity.id
_entity.type
_entity.pdbx_description
1 polymer ?
#
loop_
_entity_poly.entity_id
_entity_poly.type
_entity_poly.pdbx_seq_one_letter_code
_entity_poly.pdbx_strand_id
1 'polypeptide(L)'
;MTDTNKIQPTGNTTSPNAYFFNDTYEKKEWYLDGSALSPLSINIYSVWKDYNGAGVKIGVIDSQIDFRHKDLSKAYDTSLDYNFALATGQVSITDGNLPYYHGTAVAGVISAQANNGLGTVGIASGATLVGMGIDYNSSGCVDQIVSALSASTKVDVVNNSWSFVSNFEDDFNKHPEYAEALKHAVTSGRDGLGTSVVFAAGNAGTSGTSNYHNFQNSPYAIAVGAVNADGTPAWFTSLGANVLVSAAGSGVYTTTLKDRFADYSGTSFAAPAVTGAVGLMLQANPDLGYRDVQQILAYSAQREGLSNTANFGDGWRTNGAANFNGGGLHFSDAFGYGFLNVHDAVRLAETWTRQQTFANLATVSKSVQIDKELVAGSNDHISAQIKVDQAIGIEHVQLALDLRWVDTGNLDVYLTSPDGTTVRLVYDLPGEDRAGSLRNFTFDSVASMGEQSAGTWTIDVYNRDPAATAKDGTPLTGLFEDATLTITGSADNPANDTYIYTDEFGTLYHGADLASRSVLNDSDGGNDTVNAAALTSNAIIDLSGSSKTVIAGVTLSLAPNTIENAFGGDGNDTLIGSKAANLLSAGRGNDVVYFSSGNDTLDGGQGQDRLVVNASFGSVTGHVTAGGDVTISLHAGEVSTVSNVESFVFSDATYSYDQLLKIFTLTGDTASSRAGTTSDPDVPAGGGSSQGDSGQQGSAIDIPGNFDETTRAYAKTFTGTGSGEKINGSDAADLIDGKDGADNLLGNTGDDALYGRDGDDRLSGGAGHDYLNSGTGADKLYGDAGDDKLLGSVGDDLVKGGEGSDWIEGGSGADRLYGDAGADTFVFNLSDIDALDIVYDFNAGEGDRILVTGLGANPGATFDFVSRGSSVYLEMHVGGESYDIARIKGDDIDHLGTSMSTNDLGILWA
;
A
#
# COMPACT_ATOMS: atom_id res chain seq x y z
N MET A 1 -25.22 13.70 28.31
CA MET A 1 -25.42 12.26 28.03
C MET A 1 -24.49 11.93 26.90
N THR A 2 -23.69 10.90 27.08
CA THR A 2 -22.55 10.55 26.22
C THR A 2 -23.00 9.59 25.14
N ASP A 3 -22.91 10.01 23.88
CA ASP A 3 -22.87 9.08 22.75
C ASP A 3 -21.43 8.62 22.58
N THR A 4 -21.22 7.31 22.69
CA THR A 4 -19.92 6.64 22.49
C THR A 4 -20.08 5.47 21.54
N ASN A 5 -20.43 5.77 20.30
CA ASN A 5 -20.20 4.89 19.15
C ASN A 5 -19.18 5.58 18.23
N LYS A 6 -17.89 5.42 18.58
CA LYS A 6 -16.80 5.57 17.62
C LYS A 6 -16.37 4.16 17.23
N ILE A 7 -16.71 3.75 16.02
CA ILE A 7 -16.03 2.64 15.35
C ILE A 7 -14.54 3.04 15.30
N GLN A 8 -13.65 2.14 15.75
CA GLN A 8 -12.20 2.34 15.61
C GLN A 8 -11.80 1.86 14.21
N PRO A 9 -10.86 2.53 13.53
CA PRO A 9 -10.32 2.02 12.28
C PRO A 9 -9.58 0.71 12.52
N THR A 10 -9.93 -0.32 11.75
CA THR A 10 -9.30 -1.64 11.77
C THR A 10 -8.04 -1.66 10.89
N GLY A 11 -7.12 -0.72 11.14
CA GLY A 11 -5.73 -0.98 10.77
C GLY A 11 -5.20 -2.13 11.63
N ASN A 12 -4.23 -2.89 11.15
CA ASN A 12 -3.67 -4.06 11.85
C ASN A 12 -3.07 -3.65 13.22
N THR A 13 -3.88 -3.69 14.28
CA THR A 13 -3.50 -3.11 15.57
C THR A 13 -2.50 -4.00 16.29
N THR A 14 -1.22 -3.77 16.01
CA THR A 14 -0.19 -4.02 17.01
C THR A 14 -0.65 -3.36 18.32
N SER A 15 -0.68 -4.15 19.40
CA SER A 15 -1.12 -3.66 20.71
C SER A 15 -0.41 -2.33 21.04
N PRO A 16 -1.06 -1.32 21.67
CA PRO A 16 -0.50 0.04 21.88
C PRO A 16 0.81 0.18 22.69
N ASN A 17 1.55 -0.91 22.89
CA ASN A 17 2.87 -1.00 23.52
C ASN A 17 3.83 -2.00 22.82
N ALA A 18 3.48 -2.61 21.68
CA ALA A 18 4.32 -3.58 21.00
C ALA A 18 5.52 -2.89 20.32
N TYR A 19 6.74 -3.28 20.65
CA TYR A 19 7.97 -2.85 19.97
C TYR A 19 8.19 -3.71 18.72
N PHE A 20 8.75 -3.13 17.67
CA PHE A 20 9.20 -3.91 16.51
C PHE A 20 10.64 -4.39 16.70
N PHE A 21 11.57 -3.50 17.06
CA PHE A 21 13.00 -3.84 17.23
C PHE A 21 13.48 -3.87 18.68
N ASN A 22 12.75 -3.26 19.63
CA ASN A 22 13.08 -3.16 21.06
C ASN A 22 14.27 -2.23 21.37
N ASP A 23 14.55 -1.25 20.52
CA ASP A 23 15.57 -0.24 20.78
C ASP A 23 15.12 0.74 21.89
N THR A 24 16.08 1.27 22.66
CA THR A 24 15.82 1.86 23.99
C THR A 24 14.82 3.03 23.99
N TYR A 25 14.72 3.74 22.86
CA TYR A 25 13.88 4.92 22.69
C TYR A 25 12.92 4.85 21.49
N GLU A 26 12.71 3.68 20.88
CA GLU A 26 11.75 3.46 19.79
C GLU A 26 10.38 4.09 20.11
N LYS A 27 9.85 3.84 21.32
CA LYS A 27 8.56 4.40 21.78
C LYS A 27 8.58 5.88 22.21
N LYS A 28 9.67 6.62 21.98
CA LYS A 28 9.69 8.09 22.03
C LYS A 28 9.50 8.74 20.67
N GLU A 29 9.71 7.99 19.59
CA GLU A 29 9.48 8.44 18.23
C GLU A 29 7.96 8.36 17.99
N TRP A 30 7.26 9.45 18.34
CA TRP A 30 5.80 9.46 18.44
C TRP A 30 5.07 9.09 17.15
N TYR A 31 5.75 9.22 16.01
CA TYR A 31 5.25 8.95 14.67
C TYR A 31 5.37 7.47 14.26
N LEU A 32 6.11 6.64 15.00
CA LEU A 32 6.16 5.21 14.77
C LEU A 32 4.87 4.51 15.26
N ASP A 33 4.57 3.38 14.66
CA ASP A 33 3.35 2.60 14.86
C ASP A 33 3.21 2.12 16.30
N GLY A 34 1.95 2.01 16.75
CA GLY A 34 1.63 1.60 18.13
C GLY A 34 2.30 2.49 19.18
N SER A 35 2.53 3.78 18.88
CA SER A 35 3.02 4.75 19.85
C SER A 35 1.85 5.38 20.61
N ALA A 36 1.93 5.40 21.94
CA ALA A 36 0.91 6.03 22.79
C ALA A 36 1.03 7.57 22.87
N LEU A 37 1.99 8.17 22.13
CA LEU A 37 2.28 9.61 22.16
C LEU A 37 1.50 10.42 21.11
N SER A 38 0.94 9.76 20.08
CA SER A 38 0.16 10.38 19.01
C SER A 38 -0.92 9.41 18.52
N PRO A 39 -2.07 9.90 18.03
CA PRO A 39 -2.98 9.10 17.21
C PRO A 39 -2.52 8.99 15.75
N LEU A 40 -1.50 9.75 15.33
CA LEU A 40 -0.90 9.65 14.00
C LEU A 40 0.26 8.66 14.02
N SER A 41 0.41 7.94 12.91
CA SER A 41 1.52 7.06 12.64
C SER A 41 1.92 7.19 11.17
N ILE A 42 3.18 6.89 10.86
CA ILE A 42 3.66 6.77 9.48
C ILE A 42 3.43 5.36 8.89
N ASN A 43 2.82 4.44 9.64
CA ASN A 43 2.53 3.05 9.24
C ASN A 43 3.74 2.34 8.61
N ILE A 44 4.79 2.09 9.40
CA ILE A 44 6.07 1.55 8.94
C ILE A 44 6.35 0.11 9.39
N TYR A 45 5.64 -0.42 10.39
CA TYR A 45 5.92 -1.77 10.92
C TYR A 45 5.59 -2.89 9.92
N SER A 46 4.62 -2.71 9.03
CA SER A 46 4.39 -3.64 7.91
C SER A 46 5.56 -3.61 6.93
N VAL A 47 5.98 -2.41 6.51
CA VAL A 47 7.11 -2.19 5.60
C VAL A 47 8.43 -2.75 6.12
N TRP A 48 8.72 -2.59 7.42
CA TRP A 48 9.97 -3.08 8.03
C TRP A 48 10.13 -4.62 8.08
N LYS A 49 9.09 -5.39 7.75
CA LYS A 49 9.20 -6.83 7.50
C LYS A 49 9.96 -7.12 6.20
N ASP A 50 9.80 -6.25 5.21
CA ASP A 50 10.23 -6.43 3.82
C ASP A 50 11.46 -5.56 3.48
N TYR A 51 11.41 -4.29 3.89
CA TYR A 51 12.31 -3.23 3.46
C TYR A 51 12.86 -2.43 4.64
N ASN A 52 14.14 -2.04 4.56
CA ASN A 52 14.82 -1.21 5.56
C ASN A 52 15.72 -0.13 4.94
N GLY A 53 15.68 0.04 3.61
CA GLY A 53 16.53 0.95 2.83
C GLY A 53 17.83 0.32 2.32
N ALA A 54 18.03 -0.99 2.49
CA ALA A 54 19.24 -1.68 2.05
C ALA A 54 19.51 -1.47 0.55
N GLY A 55 20.77 -1.16 0.22
CA GLY A 55 21.21 -0.88 -1.15
C GLY A 55 21.09 0.60 -1.56
N VAL A 56 20.26 1.39 -0.89
CA VAL A 56 20.03 2.81 -1.21
C VAL A 56 21.04 3.71 -0.49
N LYS A 57 21.57 4.72 -1.18
CA LYS A 57 22.49 5.73 -0.62
C LYS A 57 21.75 7.03 -0.36
N ILE A 58 21.86 7.54 0.86
CA ILE A 58 21.20 8.77 1.29
C ILE A 58 22.26 9.81 1.69
N GLY A 59 22.34 10.89 0.92
CA GLY A 59 23.17 12.05 1.21
C GLY A 59 22.48 13.03 2.16
N VAL A 60 23.24 13.59 3.11
CA VAL A 60 22.75 14.67 4.00
C VAL A 60 23.61 15.90 3.80
N ILE A 61 23.06 16.93 3.17
CA ILE A 61 23.69 18.25 3.01
C ILE A 61 23.41 19.05 4.28
N ASP A 62 24.39 19.06 5.19
CA ASP A 62 24.30 19.74 6.48
C ASP A 62 25.69 19.99 7.08
N SER A 63 25.79 20.34 8.37
CA SER A 63 27.02 20.68 9.10
C SER A 63 27.98 19.51 9.37
N GLN A 64 27.96 18.47 8.53
CA GLN A 64 28.54 17.13 8.69
C GLN A 64 27.84 16.26 9.76
N ILE A 65 27.79 14.95 9.52
CA ILE A 65 27.34 13.92 10.46
C ILE A 65 28.51 13.47 11.34
N ASP A 66 28.32 13.35 12.66
CA ASP A 66 29.27 12.63 13.54
C ASP A 66 29.11 11.11 13.34
N PHE A 67 29.70 10.58 12.26
CA PHE A 67 29.65 9.15 11.89
C PHE A 67 30.23 8.17 12.93
N ARG A 68 30.81 8.70 14.02
CA ARG A 68 31.31 7.91 15.16
C ARG A 68 30.22 7.63 16.19
N HIS A 69 29.06 8.28 16.08
CA HIS A 69 27.89 8.01 16.91
C HIS A 69 27.52 6.53 16.77
N LYS A 70 27.44 5.79 17.88
CA LYS A 70 27.25 4.33 17.84
C LYS A 70 26.07 3.92 16.97
N ASP A 71 24.98 4.66 17.10
CA ASP A 71 23.71 4.43 16.42
C ASP A 71 23.71 4.75 14.92
N LEU A 72 24.74 5.44 14.40
CA LEU A 72 24.89 5.78 12.98
C LEU A 72 26.07 5.03 12.32
N SER A 73 27.04 4.59 13.13
CA SER A 73 28.34 4.10 12.67
C SER A 73 28.30 2.86 11.76
N LYS A 74 27.20 2.09 11.78
CA LYS A 74 26.99 0.92 10.90
C LYS A 74 26.43 1.31 9.52
N ALA A 75 25.60 2.35 9.45
CA ALA A 75 24.98 2.82 8.21
C ALA A 75 25.92 3.72 7.39
N TYR A 76 26.95 4.30 8.00
CA TYR A 76 27.76 5.35 7.38
C TYR A 76 28.94 4.82 6.54
N ASP A 77 29.07 5.29 5.30
CA ASP A 77 30.24 5.02 4.44
C ASP A 77 31.13 6.27 4.29
N THR A 78 32.27 6.27 5.00
CA THR A 78 33.27 7.35 4.93
C THR A 78 34.04 7.40 3.61
N SER A 79 33.91 6.41 2.72
CA SER A 79 34.53 6.45 1.39
C SER A 79 33.74 7.32 0.38
N LEU A 80 32.46 7.58 0.69
CA LEU A 80 31.56 8.42 -0.12
C LEU A 80 31.43 9.85 0.43
N ASP A 81 31.90 10.11 1.66
CA ASP A 81 31.72 11.41 2.31
C ASP A 81 32.54 12.54 1.67
N TYR A 82 32.05 13.78 1.85
CA TYR A 82 32.77 14.95 1.42
C TYR A 82 32.39 16.17 2.25
N ASN A 83 33.40 16.87 2.78
CA ASN A 83 33.22 18.16 3.43
C ASN A 83 33.62 19.28 2.46
N PHE A 84 32.63 20.06 2.02
CA PHE A 84 32.79 21.14 1.05
C PHE A 84 33.47 22.37 1.66
N ALA A 85 33.26 22.65 2.95
CA ALA A 85 33.97 23.73 3.67
C ALA A 85 35.49 23.46 3.77
N LEU A 86 35.87 22.19 3.97
CA LEU A 86 37.26 21.74 4.08
C LEU A 86 37.86 21.23 2.74
N ALA A 87 37.05 21.17 1.68
CA ALA A 87 37.39 20.62 0.36
C ALA A 87 38.05 19.22 0.41
N THR A 88 37.50 18.29 1.19
CA THR A 88 38.08 16.95 1.39
C THR A 88 37.03 15.84 1.56
N GLY A 89 37.27 14.69 0.92
CA GLY A 89 36.55 13.42 1.16
C GLY A 89 37.36 12.45 2.02
N GLN A 90 38.05 13.01 3.01
CA GLN A 90 38.79 12.30 4.06
C GLN A 90 38.46 13.01 5.38
N VAL A 91 37.19 12.94 5.77
CA VAL A 91 36.69 13.66 6.95
C VAL A 91 37.20 13.00 8.23
N SER A 92 37.71 13.82 9.16
CA SER A 92 38.31 13.36 10.42
C SER A 92 37.65 14.07 11.60
N ILE A 93 36.82 13.32 12.33
CA ILE A 93 36.07 13.81 13.50
C ILE A 93 36.71 13.28 14.77
N THR A 94 36.86 14.13 15.78
CA THR A 94 37.39 13.76 17.11
C THR A 94 36.60 14.46 18.19
N ASP A 95 36.72 14.03 19.45
CA ASP A 95 35.96 14.62 20.56
C ASP A 95 36.31 16.10 20.84
N GLY A 96 37.47 16.56 20.33
CA GLY A 96 37.89 17.96 20.36
C GLY A 96 37.52 18.76 19.09
N ASN A 97 36.99 18.10 18.07
CA ASN A 97 36.57 18.70 16.79
C ASN A 97 35.30 17.99 16.29
N LEU A 98 34.20 18.23 17.02
CA LEU A 98 32.86 17.75 16.65
C LEU A 98 32.22 18.72 15.65
N PRO A 99 31.40 18.21 14.70
CA PRO A 99 30.53 19.05 13.88
C PRO A 99 29.47 19.76 14.74
N TYR A 100 28.71 20.66 14.12
CA TYR A 100 27.44 21.10 14.71
C TYR A 100 26.44 19.93 14.70
N TYR A 101 25.54 19.88 15.69
CA TYR A 101 24.78 18.65 15.96
C TYR A 101 23.73 18.32 14.89
N HIS A 102 23.32 19.29 14.09
CA HIS A 102 22.10 19.25 13.28
C HIS A 102 22.12 18.10 12.27
N GLY A 103 23.15 17.99 11.43
CA GLY A 103 23.31 16.88 10.49
C GLY A 103 23.33 15.50 11.14
N THR A 104 23.84 15.39 12.37
CA THR A 104 23.80 14.13 13.13
C THR A 104 22.35 13.79 13.53
N ALA A 105 21.61 14.76 14.08
CA ALA A 105 20.21 14.58 14.46
C ALA A 105 19.29 14.28 13.26
N VAL A 106 19.52 14.93 12.12
CA VAL A 106 18.87 14.65 10.83
C VAL A 106 19.14 13.19 10.40
N ALA A 107 20.40 12.75 10.44
CA ALA A 107 20.79 11.40 10.06
C ALA A 107 20.18 10.29 10.94
N GLY A 108 19.90 10.59 12.22
CA GLY A 108 19.23 9.64 13.13
C GLY A 108 17.81 9.29 12.70
N VAL A 109 17.02 10.27 12.26
CA VAL A 109 15.64 10.04 11.75
C VAL A 109 15.67 9.19 10.48
N ILE A 110 16.68 9.39 9.62
CA ILE A 110 16.84 8.63 8.38
C ILE A 110 17.29 7.19 8.68
N SER A 111 18.39 7.00 9.41
CA SER A 111 19.09 5.71 9.47
C SER A 111 19.86 5.50 10.78
N ALA A 112 19.26 5.82 11.93
CA ALA A 112 19.67 5.20 13.18
C ALA A 112 19.49 3.66 13.10
N GLN A 113 20.44 2.92 13.64
CA GLN A 113 20.52 1.48 13.46
C GLN A 113 19.45 0.74 14.28
N ALA A 114 18.52 0.09 13.57
CA ALA A 114 17.56 -0.86 14.14
C ALA A 114 18.23 -2.07 14.82
N ASN A 115 17.54 -2.58 15.85
CA ASN A 115 17.80 -3.83 16.57
C ASN A 115 19.24 -3.94 17.08
N ASN A 116 19.70 -2.89 17.77
CA ASN A 116 21.01 -2.84 18.40
C ASN A 116 20.92 -2.73 19.95
N GLY A 117 19.71 -2.53 20.49
CA GLY A 117 19.41 -2.39 21.91
C GLY A 117 19.77 -1.02 22.49
N LEU A 118 19.97 -0.01 21.65
CA LEU A 118 20.41 1.34 21.97
C LEU A 118 19.56 2.33 21.15
N GLY A 119 19.30 3.51 21.71
CA GLY A 119 18.92 4.64 20.86
C GLY A 119 17.54 4.55 20.21
N THR A 120 17.48 5.04 18.97
CA THR A 120 16.28 5.30 18.16
C THR A 120 16.32 4.48 16.88
N VAL A 121 15.20 4.34 16.17
CA VAL A 121 15.14 3.56 14.92
C VAL A 121 14.95 4.47 13.72
N GLY A 122 15.95 4.51 12.84
CA GLY A 122 15.84 5.23 11.57
C GLY A 122 14.87 4.56 10.62
N ILE A 123 14.04 5.35 9.94
CA ILE A 123 13.04 4.89 8.96
C ILE A 123 13.66 3.96 7.92
N ALA A 124 14.84 4.32 7.39
CA ALA A 124 15.65 3.52 6.48
C ALA A 124 16.96 3.05 7.17
N SER A 125 16.85 2.34 8.29
CA SER A 125 17.96 1.86 9.13
C SER A 125 19.02 0.96 8.44
N GLY A 126 18.71 0.43 7.25
CA GLY A 126 19.61 -0.33 6.38
C GLY A 126 20.25 0.47 5.24
N ALA A 127 19.85 1.73 5.03
CA ALA A 127 20.42 2.60 4.00
C ALA A 127 21.87 3.01 4.29
N THR A 128 22.60 3.36 3.24
CA THR A 128 23.97 3.89 3.36
C THR A 128 23.94 5.40 3.54
N LEU A 129 24.33 5.90 4.71
CA LEU A 129 24.45 7.34 4.99
C LEU A 129 25.74 7.93 4.43
N VAL A 130 25.61 9.10 3.78
CA VAL A 130 26.72 9.88 3.23
C VAL A 130 26.64 11.33 3.73
N GLY A 131 27.66 11.79 4.45
CA GLY A 131 27.72 13.16 4.98
C GLY A 131 28.31 14.16 3.98
N MET A 132 27.53 15.18 3.62
CA MET A 132 27.91 16.26 2.69
C MET A 132 28.06 17.57 3.49
N GLY A 133 29.27 17.82 3.99
CA GLY A 133 29.54 18.82 5.02
C GLY A 133 29.63 20.28 4.54
N ILE A 134 28.80 21.15 5.11
CA ILE A 134 28.70 22.60 4.84
C ILE A 134 29.10 23.41 6.09
N ASP A 135 29.79 24.53 5.92
CA ASP A 135 29.93 25.55 6.98
C ASP A 135 28.96 26.71 6.74
N TYR A 136 27.81 26.65 7.40
CA TYR A 136 26.76 27.68 7.34
C TYR A 136 27.18 29.06 7.87
N ASN A 137 28.33 29.18 8.55
CA ASN A 137 28.87 30.47 9.00
C ASN A 137 29.87 31.08 8.00
N SER A 138 30.22 30.34 6.94
CA SER A 138 31.16 30.78 5.92
C SER A 138 30.52 31.75 4.93
N SER A 139 31.27 32.78 4.52
CA SER A 139 30.86 33.65 3.41
C SER A 139 30.76 32.93 2.06
N GLY A 140 31.30 31.71 1.95
CA GLY A 140 31.17 30.82 0.79
C GLY A 140 30.18 29.67 1.01
N CYS A 141 29.24 29.81 1.96
CA CYS A 141 28.24 28.77 2.26
C CYS A 141 27.44 28.36 1.01
N VAL A 142 26.96 29.32 0.21
CA VAL A 142 26.12 29.02 -0.96
C VAL A 142 26.89 28.29 -2.05
N ASP A 143 28.16 28.65 -2.31
CA ASP A 143 29.03 27.92 -3.25
C ASP A 143 29.23 26.45 -2.82
N GLN A 144 29.31 26.19 -1.51
CA GLN A 144 29.40 24.84 -0.97
C GLN A 144 28.09 24.07 -1.18
N ILE A 145 26.94 24.70 -0.95
CA ILE A 145 25.61 24.11 -1.17
C ILE A 145 25.41 23.76 -2.65
N VAL A 146 25.68 24.68 -3.57
CA VAL A 146 25.60 24.45 -5.03
C VAL A 146 26.51 23.31 -5.47
N SER A 147 27.72 23.24 -4.90
CA SER A 147 28.67 22.14 -5.14
C SER A 147 28.17 20.80 -4.57
N ALA A 148 27.50 20.82 -3.42
CA ALA A 148 26.96 19.64 -2.77
C ALA A 148 25.74 19.07 -3.53
N LEU A 149 24.80 19.94 -3.94
CA LEU A 149 23.67 19.57 -4.80
C LEU A 149 24.14 18.99 -6.13
N SER A 150 25.15 19.62 -6.75
CA SER A 150 25.78 19.07 -7.98
C SER A 150 26.42 17.70 -7.75
N ALA A 151 26.98 17.46 -6.57
CA ALA A 151 27.58 16.18 -6.19
C ALA A 151 26.55 15.13 -5.73
N SER A 152 25.27 15.48 -5.57
CA SER A 152 24.21 14.56 -5.14
C SER A 152 23.91 13.46 -6.16
N THR A 153 24.37 13.59 -7.40
CA THR A 153 24.37 12.54 -8.43
C THR A 153 25.05 11.22 -7.99
N LYS A 154 25.82 11.24 -6.90
CA LYS A 154 26.47 10.06 -6.28
C LYS A 154 25.58 9.29 -5.29
N VAL A 155 24.44 9.85 -4.91
CA VAL A 155 23.47 9.27 -3.96
C VAL A 155 22.11 9.15 -4.63
N ASP A 156 21.28 8.25 -4.10
CA ASP A 156 19.94 7.98 -4.63
C ASP A 156 18.92 9.01 -4.14
N VAL A 157 19.06 9.41 -2.87
CA VAL A 157 18.26 10.46 -2.22
C VAL A 157 19.20 11.47 -1.57
N VAL A 158 18.85 12.76 -1.59
CA VAL A 158 19.56 13.80 -0.84
C VAL A 158 18.61 14.63 0.03
N ASN A 159 18.91 14.71 1.32
CA ASN A 159 18.17 15.50 2.29
C ASN A 159 18.79 16.89 2.49
N ASN A 160 17.95 17.92 2.44
CA ASN A 160 18.27 19.32 2.65
C ASN A 160 17.41 19.90 3.78
N SER A 161 17.88 19.76 5.02
CA SER A 161 17.18 20.24 6.23
C SER A 161 17.40 21.74 6.51
N TRP A 162 17.64 22.54 5.47
CA TRP A 162 18.04 23.95 5.51
C TRP A 162 17.16 24.81 4.59
N SER A 163 17.23 26.13 4.77
CA SER A 163 16.53 27.14 3.96
C SER A 163 17.30 28.45 3.98
N PHE A 164 17.08 29.31 2.98
CA PHE A 164 17.39 30.73 3.10
C PHE A 164 16.49 31.38 4.16
N VAL A 165 16.96 32.49 4.74
CA VAL A 165 16.26 33.23 5.80
C VAL A 165 15.40 34.37 5.22
N SER A 166 15.88 35.02 4.16
CA SER A 166 15.15 36.11 3.51
C SER A 166 14.37 35.58 2.31
N ASN A 167 13.10 35.98 2.20
CA ASN A 167 12.27 35.65 1.04
C ASN A 167 12.90 36.17 -0.26
N PHE A 168 12.75 35.42 -1.36
CA PHE A 168 13.23 35.79 -2.69
C PHE A 168 14.76 35.97 -2.81
N GLU A 169 15.52 35.50 -1.81
CA GLU A 169 17.00 35.59 -1.78
C GLU A 169 17.65 34.60 -2.77
N ASP A 170 17.07 33.41 -2.90
CA ASP A 170 17.51 32.32 -3.77
C ASP A 170 16.85 32.31 -5.17
N ASP A 171 16.38 33.47 -5.63
CA ASP A 171 15.75 33.64 -6.95
C ASP A 171 16.67 33.18 -8.11
N PHE A 172 16.25 32.11 -8.79
CA PHE A 172 16.98 31.49 -9.90
C PHE A 172 17.15 32.41 -11.13
N ASN A 173 16.32 33.46 -11.29
CA ASN A 173 16.53 34.45 -12.35
C ASN A 173 17.69 35.42 -12.03
N LYS A 174 18.09 35.52 -10.76
CA LYS A 174 19.33 36.19 -10.33
C LYS A 174 20.51 35.20 -10.24
N HIS A 175 20.22 33.95 -9.90
CA HIS A 175 21.17 32.89 -9.58
C HIS A 175 20.90 31.59 -10.38
N PRO A 176 21.11 31.59 -11.72
CA PRO A 176 20.85 30.43 -12.56
C PRO A 176 21.69 29.20 -12.17
N GLU A 177 22.86 29.40 -11.57
CA GLU A 177 23.72 28.34 -11.04
C GLU A 177 23.04 27.49 -9.95
N TYR A 178 22.04 28.01 -9.24
CA TYR A 178 21.27 27.27 -8.23
C TYR A 178 20.32 26.27 -8.90
N ALA A 179 19.60 26.71 -9.94
CA ALA A 179 18.70 25.88 -10.73
C ALA A 179 19.44 24.74 -11.44
N GLU A 180 20.59 25.04 -12.06
CA GLU A 180 21.36 24.05 -12.79
C GLU A 180 21.97 22.98 -11.86
N ALA A 181 22.24 23.27 -10.59
CA ALA A 181 22.69 22.27 -9.62
C ALA A 181 21.58 21.25 -9.25
N LEU A 182 20.36 21.72 -8.97
CA LEU A 182 19.20 20.84 -8.75
C LEU A 182 18.90 19.99 -9.98
N LYS A 183 18.84 20.65 -11.14
CA LYS A 183 18.61 20.00 -12.44
C LYS A 183 19.68 18.97 -12.76
N HIS A 184 20.95 19.19 -12.39
CA HIS A 184 21.99 18.18 -12.57
C HIS A 184 21.73 16.91 -11.73
N ALA A 185 21.29 17.05 -10.48
CA ALA A 185 20.93 15.92 -9.62
C ALA A 185 19.80 15.07 -10.23
N VAL A 186 18.69 15.69 -10.68
CA VAL A 186 17.54 14.96 -11.24
C VAL A 186 17.72 14.48 -12.69
N THR A 187 18.68 15.03 -13.44
CA THR A 187 19.00 14.57 -14.82
C THR A 187 20.06 13.47 -14.88
N SER A 188 21.00 13.48 -13.93
CA SER A 188 22.25 12.72 -14.04
C SER A 188 22.48 11.76 -12.88
N GLY A 189 21.74 11.91 -11.78
CA GLY A 189 21.72 10.94 -10.69
C GLY A 189 21.04 9.64 -11.11
N ARG A 190 21.42 8.53 -10.44
CA ARG A 190 20.80 7.21 -10.62
C ARG A 190 20.68 6.79 -12.09
N ASP A 191 21.77 6.93 -12.84
CA ASP A 191 21.89 6.63 -14.27
C ASP A 191 20.82 7.27 -15.19
N GLY A 192 20.20 8.37 -14.75
CA GLY A 192 19.18 9.12 -15.48
C GLY A 192 17.77 9.04 -14.90
N LEU A 193 17.53 8.16 -13.91
CA LEU A 193 16.29 8.14 -13.12
C LEU A 193 16.15 9.42 -12.27
N GLY A 194 17.29 10.02 -11.89
CA GLY A 194 17.38 11.24 -11.09
C GLY A 194 17.52 10.96 -9.61
N THR A 195 18.43 11.69 -8.95
CA THR A 195 18.50 11.69 -7.47
C THR A 195 17.27 12.39 -6.92
N SER A 196 16.56 11.77 -5.98
CA SER A 196 15.41 12.39 -5.31
C SER A 196 15.89 13.46 -4.32
N VAL A 197 15.47 14.70 -4.51
CA VAL A 197 15.92 15.85 -3.70
C VAL A 197 14.83 16.28 -2.72
N VAL A 198 15.05 16.06 -1.42
CA VAL A 198 14.09 16.38 -0.36
C VAL A 198 14.55 17.64 0.39
N PHE A 199 13.61 18.55 0.66
CA PHE A 199 13.82 19.83 1.32
C PHE A 199 12.87 20.05 2.49
N ALA A 200 13.36 20.69 3.54
CA ALA A 200 12.52 21.25 4.58
C ALA A 200 11.77 22.48 4.06
N ALA A 201 10.43 22.51 4.16
CA ALA A 201 9.60 23.60 3.62
C ALA A 201 9.92 24.98 4.23
N GLY A 202 10.44 25.01 5.47
CA GLY A 202 10.92 26.20 6.15
C GLY A 202 10.27 26.40 7.52
N ASN A 203 10.94 27.17 8.38
CA ASN A 203 10.53 27.41 9.77
C ASN A 203 9.93 28.81 10.01
N ALA A 204 9.34 29.44 8.98
CA ALA A 204 8.84 30.82 9.06
C ALA A 204 7.38 30.93 9.53
N GLY A 205 6.69 29.80 9.74
CA GLY A 205 5.30 29.75 10.17
C GLY A 205 4.37 30.50 9.23
N THR A 206 3.38 31.17 9.81
CA THR A 206 2.47 32.09 9.08
C THR A 206 3.08 33.46 8.80
N SER A 207 4.32 33.72 9.23
CA SER A 207 5.09 34.92 8.88
C SER A 207 5.97 34.68 7.65
N GLY A 208 5.65 33.66 6.84
CA GLY A 208 6.41 33.25 5.66
C GLY A 208 5.75 32.13 4.85
N THR A 209 6.43 31.73 3.78
CA THR A 209 5.96 30.64 2.90
C THR A 209 7.16 29.97 2.21
N SER A 210 7.06 28.66 2.03
CA SER A 210 8.00 27.84 1.26
C SER A 210 8.07 28.30 -0.20
N ASN A 211 6.97 28.85 -0.74
CA ASN A 211 6.89 29.24 -2.15
C ASN A 211 7.67 30.52 -2.49
N TYR A 212 8.28 31.20 -1.50
CA TYR A 212 9.16 32.36 -1.72
C TYR A 212 10.65 31.96 -1.79
N HIS A 213 10.94 30.66 -1.87
CA HIS A 213 12.28 30.09 -2.00
C HIS A 213 12.31 29.11 -3.19
N ASN A 214 13.16 29.40 -4.18
CA ASN A 214 13.22 28.60 -5.40
C ASN A 214 13.87 27.23 -5.20
N PHE A 215 14.70 27.04 -4.17
CA PHE A 215 15.18 25.69 -3.85
C PHE A 215 14.03 24.76 -3.44
N GLN A 216 13.08 25.25 -2.63
CA GLN A 216 11.93 24.48 -2.16
C GLN A 216 10.73 24.48 -3.12
N ASN A 217 10.55 25.52 -3.94
CA ASN A 217 9.49 25.55 -4.96
C ASN A 217 9.93 24.98 -6.33
N SER A 218 11.14 24.45 -6.44
CA SER A 218 11.59 23.81 -7.67
C SER A 218 10.79 22.52 -7.94
N PRO A 219 10.35 22.26 -9.19
CA PRO A 219 9.76 20.97 -9.57
C PRO A 219 10.76 19.80 -9.48
N TYR A 220 12.03 20.08 -9.20
CA TYR A 220 13.07 19.08 -8.95
C TYR A 220 13.21 18.73 -7.45
N ALA A 221 12.40 19.33 -6.58
CA ALA A 221 12.48 19.19 -5.13
C ALA A 221 11.15 18.70 -4.52
N ILE A 222 11.25 18.02 -3.38
CA ILE A 222 10.13 17.63 -2.52
C ILE A 222 10.17 18.54 -1.29
N ALA A 223 9.28 19.53 -1.21
CA ALA A 223 9.18 20.40 -0.03
C ALA A 223 8.29 19.76 1.04
N VAL A 224 8.85 19.60 2.25
CA VAL A 224 8.23 18.86 3.36
C VAL A 224 7.85 19.79 4.52
N GLY A 225 6.56 19.87 4.80
CA GLY A 225 6.02 20.61 5.95
C GLY A 225 6.04 19.80 7.25
N ALA A 226 5.65 20.42 8.36
CA ALA A 226 5.77 19.86 9.71
C ALA A 226 4.43 19.76 10.44
N VAL A 227 4.18 18.59 11.04
CA VAL A 227 2.99 18.27 11.84
C VAL A 227 3.36 18.04 13.31
N ASN A 228 2.45 18.41 14.20
CA ASN A 228 2.51 18.10 15.63
C ASN A 228 1.90 16.73 15.94
N ALA A 229 2.28 16.12 17.07
CA ALA A 229 1.75 14.84 17.53
C ALA A 229 0.22 14.81 17.79
N ASP A 230 -0.50 15.93 17.68
CA ASP A 230 -1.97 16.03 17.80
C ASP A 230 -2.69 16.26 16.45
N GLY A 231 -1.97 16.20 15.32
CA GLY A 231 -2.52 16.46 13.98
C GLY A 231 -2.79 17.93 13.68
N THR A 232 -2.30 18.87 14.50
CA THR A 232 -2.25 20.30 14.13
C THR A 232 -0.99 20.61 13.31
N PRO A 233 -1.02 21.61 12.41
CA PRO A 233 0.19 22.05 11.73
C PRO A 233 1.16 22.64 12.75
N ALA A 234 2.45 22.36 12.61
CA ALA A 234 3.45 22.90 13.51
C ALA A 234 3.52 24.43 13.37
N TRP A 235 3.60 25.17 14.49
CA TRP A 235 3.46 26.63 14.46
C TRP A 235 4.52 27.36 13.61
N PHE A 236 5.66 26.69 13.39
CA PHE A 236 6.76 27.16 12.55
C PHE A 236 6.69 26.67 11.10
N THR A 237 5.78 25.76 10.72
CA THR A 237 5.74 25.23 9.35
C THR A 237 5.43 26.34 8.36
N SER A 238 6.32 26.58 7.40
CA SER A 238 6.06 27.52 6.32
C SER A 238 4.96 26.97 5.41
N LEU A 239 3.96 27.79 5.10
CA LEU A 239 2.89 27.45 4.16
C LEU A 239 3.41 27.39 2.71
N GLY A 240 2.74 26.73 1.79
CA GLY A 240 3.04 26.88 0.37
C GLY A 240 2.25 25.96 -0.55
N ALA A 241 1.91 26.49 -1.72
CA ALA A 241 1.31 25.73 -2.81
C ALA A 241 2.23 24.63 -3.40
N ASN A 242 3.53 24.72 -3.08
CA ASN A 242 4.61 23.81 -3.45
C ASN A 242 4.92 22.73 -2.39
N VAL A 243 4.31 22.79 -1.20
CA VAL A 243 4.49 21.75 -0.17
C VAL A 243 3.85 20.47 -0.70
N LEU A 244 4.62 19.40 -0.85
CA LEU A 244 4.12 18.14 -1.41
C LEU A 244 3.45 17.29 -0.34
N VAL A 245 4.11 17.12 0.79
CA VAL A 245 3.69 16.27 1.91
C VAL A 245 4.23 16.87 3.21
N SER A 246 3.61 16.56 4.34
CA SER A 246 4.11 16.95 5.66
C SER A 246 4.42 15.71 6.51
N ALA A 247 5.38 15.81 7.41
CA ALA A 247 5.76 14.71 8.30
C ALA A 247 5.94 15.19 9.74
N ALA A 248 6.29 14.28 10.64
CA ALA A 248 6.58 14.59 12.04
C ALA A 248 7.69 15.63 12.15
N GLY A 249 7.36 16.83 12.64
CA GLY A 249 8.31 17.95 12.71
C GLY A 249 8.44 18.58 14.09
N SER A 250 7.61 18.20 15.06
CA SER A 250 7.66 18.70 16.45
C SER A 250 7.93 17.56 17.42
N GLY A 251 8.91 17.70 18.33
CA GLY A 251 9.21 16.68 19.33
C GLY A 251 9.72 15.36 18.71
N VAL A 252 10.50 15.46 17.64
CA VAL A 252 11.14 14.31 16.98
C VAL A 252 12.34 13.89 17.84
N TYR A 253 12.27 12.69 18.42
CA TYR A 253 13.34 12.14 19.25
C TYR A 253 14.39 11.46 18.36
N THR A 254 15.63 11.92 18.39
CA THR A 254 16.69 11.42 17.51
C THR A 254 18.08 11.56 18.15
N THR A 255 19.10 11.03 17.48
CA THR A 255 20.52 11.11 17.86
C THR A 255 21.01 12.56 18.03
N THR A 256 22.09 12.72 18.79
CA THR A 256 22.85 13.97 18.89
C THR A 256 24.28 13.68 19.35
N LEU A 257 25.15 14.68 19.29
CA LEU A 257 26.59 14.53 19.52
C LEU A 257 26.92 13.83 20.86
N LYS A 258 27.92 12.95 20.81
CA LYS A 258 28.49 12.16 21.93
C LYS A 258 27.60 11.01 22.44
N ASP A 259 27.06 10.19 21.52
CA ASP A 259 26.20 9.04 21.84
C ASP A 259 25.00 9.41 22.73
N ARG A 260 24.27 10.47 22.34
CA ARG A 260 23.13 11.00 23.09
C ARG A 260 21.92 11.14 22.20
N PHE A 261 20.77 11.36 22.82
CA PHE A 261 19.48 11.48 22.15
C PHE A 261 18.71 12.67 22.71
N ALA A 262 17.95 13.36 21.87
CA ALA A 262 17.20 14.56 22.23
C ALA A 262 15.97 14.77 21.35
N ASP A 263 14.96 15.44 21.90
CA ASP A 263 13.82 15.99 21.17
C ASP A 263 14.23 17.23 20.38
N TYR A 264 13.84 17.28 19.11
CA TYR A 264 14.00 18.46 18.25
C TYR A 264 12.69 18.84 17.56
N SER A 265 12.60 20.10 17.12
CA SER A 265 11.47 20.61 16.34
C SER A 265 11.94 21.51 15.20
N GLY A 266 11.26 21.42 14.06
CA GLY A 266 11.52 22.15 12.82
C GLY A 266 11.13 21.29 11.60
N THR A 267 10.82 21.91 10.45
CA THR A 267 10.67 21.19 9.17
C THR A 267 11.95 20.43 8.79
N SER A 268 13.09 20.86 9.33
CA SER A 268 14.39 20.17 9.32
C SER A 268 14.36 18.73 9.85
N PHE A 269 13.34 18.34 10.62
CA PHE A 269 13.13 16.98 11.15
C PHE A 269 11.97 16.24 10.46
N ALA A 270 11.13 16.94 9.70
CA ALA A 270 10.13 16.33 8.83
C ALA A 270 10.73 15.88 7.49
N ALA A 271 11.59 16.70 6.87
CA ALA A 271 12.33 16.35 5.65
C ALA A 271 13.11 15.01 5.72
N PRO A 272 13.85 14.68 6.80
CA PRO A 272 14.52 13.38 6.90
C PRO A 272 13.55 12.21 7.04
N ALA A 273 12.33 12.43 7.54
CA ALA A 273 11.34 11.34 7.62
C ALA A 273 10.90 10.91 6.21
N VAL A 274 10.56 11.89 5.36
CA VAL A 274 10.27 11.67 3.93
C VAL A 274 11.49 11.12 3.19
N THR A 275 12.70 11.59 3.50
CA THR A 275 13.95 11.05 2.92
C THR A 275 14.11 9.56 3.23
N GLY A 276 13.83 9.14 4.46
CA GLY A 276 13.82 7.73 4.84
C GLY A 276 12.77 6.94 4.08
N ALA A 277 11.54 7.48 3.93
CA ALA A 277 10.47 6.84 3.18
C ALA A 277 10.85 6.61 1.71
N VAL A 278 11.42 7.62 1.04
CA VAL A 278 11.96 7.46 -0.33
C VAL A 278 13.07 6.41 -0.37
N GLY A 279 13.89 6.30 0.69
CA GLY A 279 14.86 5.22 0.83
C GLY A 279 14.25 3.81 0.85
N LEU A 280 13.05 3.65 1.40
CA LEU A 280 12.30 2.38 1.39
C LEU A 280 11.66 2.15 0.02
N MET A 281 11.02 3.17 -0.56
CA MET A 281 10.43 3.11 -1.91
C MET A 281 11.46 2.69 -2.97
N LEU A 282 12.67 3.24 -2.92
CA LEU A 282 13.75 2.91 -3.86
C LEU A 282 14.42 1.54 -3.59
N GLN A 283 14.20 0.93 -2.42
CA GLN A 283 14.55 -0.48 -2.21
C GLN A 283 13.47 -1.40 -2.82
N ALA A 284 12.19 -1.07 -2.62
CA ALA A 284 11.07 -1.83 -3.15
C ALA A 284 11.01 -1.79 -4.68
N ASN A 285 11.22 -0.60 -5.27
CA ASN A 285 11.28 -0.41 -6.71
C ASN A 285 12.47 0.50 -7.08
N PRO A 286 13.61 -0.08 -7.50
CA PRO A 286 14.79 0.70 -7.90
C PRO A 286 14.62 1.41 -9.25
N ASP A 287 13.61 1.08 -10.06
CA ASP A 287 13.40 1.66 -11.39
C ASP A 287 12.56 2.95 -11.37
N LEU A 288 12.06 3.38 -10.20
CA LEU A 288 11.38 4.67 -10.03
C LEU A 288 12.28 5.84 -10.44
N GLY A 289 11.75 6.74 -11.28
CA GLY A 289 12.31 8.06 -11.52
C GLY A 289 11.92 9.06 -10.42
N TYR A 290 12.61 10.20 -10.37
CA TYR A 290 12.36 11.21 -9.31
C TYR A 290 10.93 11.77 -9.31
N ARG A 291 10.22 11.74 -10.46
CA ARG A 291 8.83 12.20 -10.59
C ARG A 291 7.83 11.12 -10.18
N ASP A 292 8.18 9.84 -10.32
CA ASP A 292 7.37 8.74 -9.79
C ASP A 292 7.34 8.83 -8.26
N VAL A 293 8.50 9.07 -7.64
CA VAL A 293 8.63 9.30 -6.19
C VAL A 293 7.75 10.47 -5.73
N GLN A 294 7.75 11.60 -6.44
CA GLN A 294 6.89 12.74 -6.12
C GLN A 294 5.39 12.40 -6.22
N GLN A 295 4.97 11.69 -7.27
CA GLN A 295 3.58 11.29 -7.46
C GLN A 295 3.11 10.29 -6.41
N ILE A 296 3.90 9.24 -6.14
CA ILE A 296 3.58 8.24 -5.12
C ILE A 296 3.41 8.91 -3.75
N LEU A 297 4.33 9.81 -3.36
CA LEU A 297 4.21 10.58 -2.11
C LEU A 297 2.97 11.49 -2.04
N ALA A 298 2.41 11.92 -3.18
CA ALA A 298 1.17 12.69 -3.23
C ALA A 298 -0.06 11.78 -3.08
N TYR A 299 -0.10 10.65 -3.80
CA TYR A 299 -1.19 9.67 -3.74
C TYR A 299 -1.21 8.87 -2.44
N SER A 300 -0.08 8.76 -1.72
CA SER A 300 0.02 8.01 -0.47
C SER A 300 -0.16 8.86 0.79
N ALA A 301 -0.25 10.19 0.69
CA ALA A 301 -0.26 11.05 1.86
C ALA A 301 -1.62 11.05 2.58
N GLN A 302 -1.62 10.82 3.88
CA GLN A 302 -2.84 10.63 4.68
C GLN A 302 -3.44 11.96 5.16
N ARG A 303 -4.75 12.16 5.00
CA ARG A 303 -5.46 13.32 5.57
C ARG A 303 -6.14 13.03 6.91
N GLU A 304 -6.52 11.80 7.17
CA GLU A 304 -7.15 11.38 8.42
C GLU A 304 -6.28 11.73 9.65
N GLY A 305 -6.93 12.11 10.74
CA GLY A 305 -6.26 12.63 11.93
C GLY A 305 -5.74 14.07 11.82
N LEU A 306 -5.61 14.66 10.62
CA LEU A 306 -5.17 16.05 10.45
C LEU A 306 -6.30 17.06 10.65
N SER A 307 -5.98 18.14 11.36
CA SER A 307 -6.92 19.21 11.72
C SER A 307 -6.79 20.43 10.80
N ASN A 308 -7.93 21.02 10.43
CA ASN A 308 -7.96 22.32 9.76
C ASN A 308 -7.80 23.46 10.79
N THR A 309 -6.92 24.42 10.51
CA THR A 309 -6.78 25.64 11.32
C THR A 309 -6.75 26.88 10.42
N ALA A 310 -7.64 27.84 10.68
CA ALA A 310 -7.88 28.99 9.79
C ALA A 310 -6.70 29.99 9.66
N ASN A 311 -5.61 29.79 10.40
CA ASN A 311 -4.39 30.60 10.30
C ASN A 311 -3.39 30.02 9.29
N PHE A 312 -3.58 28.78 8.83
CA PHE A 312 -2.60 28.01 8.07
C PHE A 312 -3.08 27.78 6.62
N GLY A 313 -3.25 28.88 5.89
CA GLY A 313 -3.72 28.88 4.51
C GLY A 313 -5.25 28.79 4.38
N ASP A 314 -5.73 28.40 3.20
CA ASP A 314 -7.16 28.37 2.86
C ASP A 314 -7.84 27.04 3.26
N GLY A 315 -7.11 26.15 3.94
CA GLY A 315 -7.58 24.85 4.42
C GLY A 315 -7.70 23.78 3.33
N TRP A 316 -8.15 22.58 3.74
CA TRP A 316 -8.38 21.45 2.83
C TRP A 316 -9.29 21.80 1.66
N ARG A 317 -8.80 21.56 0.43
CA ARG A 317 -9.56 21.54 -0.82
C ARG A 317 -9.39 20.18 -1.50
N THR A 318 -10.32 19.82 -2.38
CA THR A 318 -10.19 18.68 -3.29
C THR A 318 -9.89 19.23 -4.67
N ASN A 319 -8.93 18.64 -5.38
CA ASN A 319 -8.55 19.07 -6.71
C ASN A 319 -9.46 18.47 -7.81
N GLY A 320 -9.20 18.79 -9.08
CA GLY A 320 -10.04 18.44 -10.23
C GLY A 320 -9.74 17.06 -10.84
N ALA A 321 -8.77 16.32 -10.30
CA ALA A 321 -8.48 14.96 -10.76
C ALA A 321 -9.64 13.98 -10.45
N ALA A 322 -9.63 12.81 -11.08
CA ALA A 322 -10.70 11.80 -10.94
C ALA A 322 -10.20 10.42 -10.45
N ASN A 323 -8.89 10.25 -10.30
CA ASN A 323 -8.24 8.95 -10.19
C ASN A 323 -7.69 8.62 -8.78
N PHE A 324 -8.07 9.36 -7.73
CA PHE A 324 -7.69 9.09 -6.34
C PHE A 324 -8.92 8.90 -5.44
N ASN A 325 -9.06 7.72 -4.84
CA ASN A 325 -10.21 7.36 -4.00
C ASN A 325 -11.55 7.71 -4.67
N GLY A 326 -11.67 7.37 -5.96
CA GLY A 326 -12.82 7.67 -6.81
C GLY A 326 -13.05 9.15 -7.17
N GLY A 327 -12.05 10.01 -7.01
CA GLY A 327 -12.17 11.44 -7.32
C GLY A 327 -10.84 12.20 -7.23
N GLY A 328 -10.90 13.47 -6.82
CA GLY A 328 -9.71 14.32 -6.71
C GLY A 328 -8.92 14.11 -5.41
N LEU A 329 -7.63 14.43 -5.47
CA LEU A 329 -6.73 14.46 -4.31
C LEU A 329 -7.09 15.61 -3.37
N HIS A 330 -6.85 15.44 -2.07
CA HIS A 330 -6.98 16.52 -1.09
C HIS A 330 -5.67 17.30 -0.90
N PHE A 331 -5.75 18.62 -0.85
CA PHE A 331 -4.58 19.50 -0.71
C PHE A 331 -4.81 20.58 0.37
N SER A 332 -3.75 20.94 1.09
CA SER A 332 -3.72 22.03 2.07
C SER A 332 -2.37 22.73 2.04
N ASP A 333 -2.35 24.07 2.11
CA ASP A 333 -1.12 24.87 2.04
C ASP A 333 -0.14 24.59 3.21
N ALA A 334 -0.59 23.92 4.28
CA ALA A 334 0.22 23.57 5.45
C ALA A 334 0.64 22.09 5.50
N PHE A 335 -0.06 21.21 4.77
CA PHE A 335 0.16 19.76 4.80
C PHE A 335 0.59 19.20 3.44
N GLY A 336 0.56 20.00 2.37
CA GLY A 336 0.58 19.48 1.02
C GLY A 336 -0.60 18.55 0.79
N TYR A 337 -0.34 17.35 0.30
CA TYR A 337 -1.33 16.30 0.17
C TYR A 337 -1.75 15.67 1.50
N GLY A 338 -0.88 15.62 2.52
CA GLY A 338 -1.20 14.94 3.78
C GLY A 338 -0.01 14.71 4.69
N PHE A 339 -0.23 13.89 5.72
CA PHE A 339 0.83 13.31 6.55
C PHE A 339 1.51 12.17 5.80
N LEU A 340 2.81 12.02 5.98
CA LEU A 340 3.58 10.90 5.44
C LEU A 340 3.01 9.56 5.94
N ASN A 341 2.52 8.74 5.02
CA ASN A 341 2.24 7.33 5.24
C ASN A 341 3.24 6.51 4.40
N VAL A 342 4.09 5.72 5.08
CA VAL A 342 5.18 4.93 4.51
C VAL A 342 4.69 3.59 3.97
N HIS A 343 3.67 2.99 4.59
CA HIS A 343 2.99 1.81 4.06
C HIS A 343 2.52 2.08 2.62
N ASP A 344 1.59 3.00 2.47
CA ASP A 344 0.95 3.32 1.20
C ASP A 344 1.99 3.76 0.16
N ALA A 345 3.01 4.53 0.57
CA ALA A 345 4.08 4.96 -0.33
C ALA A 345 4.91 3.79 -0.87
N VAL A 346 5.20 2.79 -0.03
CA VAL A 346 6.00 1.63 -0.44
C VAL A 346 5.17 0.62 -1.21
N ARG A 347 3.90 0.36 -0.83
CA ARG A 347 3.03 -0.55 -1.58
C ARG A 347 2.68 -0.02 -2.98
N LEU A 348 2.44 1.29 -3.10
CA LEU A 348 2.27 1.92 -4.41
C LEU A 348 3.56 1.88 -5.23
N ALA A 349 4.74 1.96 -4.60
CA ALA A 349 6.03 1.81 -5.30
C ALA A 349 6.23 0.40 -5.89
N GLU A 350 5.85 -0.66 -5.16
CA GLU A 350 5.94 -2.06 -5.63
C GLU A 350 5.14 -2.28 -6.92
N THR A 351 3.97 -1.66 -7.04
CA THR A 351 3.06 -1.79 -8.18
C THR A 351 3.22 -0.69 -9.24
N TRP A 352 4.21 0.21 -9.08
CA TRP A 352 4.42 1.34 -9.99
C TRP A 352 5.18 0.92 -11.26
N THR A 353 4.44 0.76 -12.35
CA THR A 353 4.97 0.32 -13.65
C THR A 353 5.37 1.46 -14.60
N ARG A 354 5.01 2.71 -14.28
CA ARG A 354 5.45 3.89 -15.05
C ARG A 354 6.85 4.32 -14.61
N GLN A 355 7.63 4.88 -15.53
CA GLN A 355 8.95 5.43 -15.24
C GLN A 355 9.02 6.88 -15.73
N GLN A 356 8.80 7.83 -14.83
CA GLN A 356 8.79 9.27 -15.07
C GLN A 356 10.10 9.90 -14.56
N THR A 357 10.96 10.28 -15.52
CA THR A 357 12.30 10.85 -15.30
C THR A 357 12.37 12.26 -15.90
N PHE A 358 13.54 12.90 -15.88
CA PHE A 358 13.73 14.14 -16.63
C PHE A 358 13.64 13.91 -18.15
N ALA A 359 14.02 12.72 -18.65
CA ALA A 359 14.15 12.45 -20.08
C ALA A 359 12.80 12.42 -20.83
N ASN A 360 11.71 12.11 -20.13
CA ASN A 360 10.33 12.13 -20.64
C ASN A 360 9.45 13.20 -19.97
N LEU A 361 10.04 14.20 -19.32
CA LEU A 361 9.31 15.35 -18.77
C LEU A 361 8.65 16.16 -19.88
N ALA A 362 7.32 16.20 -19.90
CA ALA A 362 6.57 17.08 -20.79
C ALA A 362 6.53 18.51 -20.21
N THR A 363 6.45 19.51 -21.08
CA THR A 363 6.40 20.91 -20.67
C THR A 363 5.55 21.74 -21.62
N VAL A 364 4.65 22.54 -21.07
CA VAL A 364 3.86 23.53 -21.80
C VAL A 364 4.08 24.89 -21.17
N SER A 365 4.58 25.88 -21.93
CA SER A 365 4.79 27.24 -21.44
C SER A 365 4.04 28.27 -22.28
N LYS A 366 3.40 29.23 -21.61
CA LYS A 366 2.56 30.28 -22.22
C LYS A 366 2.75 31.59 -21.46
N SER A 367 3.22 32.62 -22.19
CA SER A 367 3.29 34.00 -21.69
C SER A 367 2.13 34.84 -22.24
N VAL A 368 1.58 35.74 -21.42
CA VAL A 368 0.57 36.72 -21.82
C VAL A 368 0.98 38.13 -21.38
N GLN A 369 0.69 39.12 -22.22
CA GLN A 369 0.75 40.53 -21.83
C GLN A 369 -0.60 40.92 -21.19
N ILE A 370 -0.54 41.67 -20.10
CA ILE A 370 -1.69 41.97 -19.23
C ILE A 370 -1.95 43.48 -19.20
N ASP A 371 -0.91 44.30 -18.99
CA ASP A 371 -0.96 45.77 -18.98
C ASP A 371 -2.07 46.37 -18.08
N LYS A 372 -2.22 45.84 -16.85
CA LYS A 372 -3.26 46.30 -15.90
C LYS A 372 -2.68 46.98 -14.66
N GLU A 373 -3.23 48.14 -14.33
CA GLU A 373 -2.84 48.94 -13.16
C GLU A 373 -3.63 48.51 -11.91
N LEU A 374 -2.93 48.16 -10.82
CA LEU A 374 -3.50 47.89 -9.50
C LEU A 374 -3.45 49.19 -8.70
N VAL A 375 -4.55 49.60 -8.06
CA VAL A 375 -4.63 50.89 -7.34
C VAL A 375 -5.34 50.72 -6.01
N ALA A 376 -4.64 50.97 -4.91
CA ALA A 376 -5.18 50.85 -3.56
C ALA A 376 -6.50 51.64 -3.40
N GLY A 377 -7.53 50.96 -2.91
CA GLY A 377 -8.85 51.51 -2.59
C GLY A 377 -9.74 51.88 -3.78
N SER A 378 -9.32 51.60 -5.02
CA SER A 378 -10.11 51.92 -6.23
C SER A 378 -10.01 50.92 -7.37
N ASN A 379 -8.94 50.13 -7.44
CA ASN A 379 -8.82 48.92 -8.25
C ASN A 379 -7.95 47.89 -7.52
N ASP A 380 -8.50 47.32 -6.44
CA ASP A 380 -7.81 46.37 -5.55
C ASP A 380 -7.84 44.91 -6.07
N HIS A 381 -8.32 44.67 -7.29
CA HIS A 381 -8.39 43.34 -7.89
C HIS A 381 -8.05 43.39 -9.38
N ILE A 382 -7.16 42.51 -9.83
CA ILE A 382 -6.90 42.24 -11.24
C ILE A 382 -7.11 40.76 -11.51
N SER A 383 -7.96 40.45 -12.49
CA SER A 383 -8.09 39.11 -13.07
C SER A 383 -7.44 39.06 -14.46
N ALA A 384 -6.69 38.00 -14.75
CA ALA A 384 -6.07 37.72 -16.05
C ALA A 384 -6.28 36.25 -16.44
N GLN A 385 -6.23 35.92 -17.73
CA GLN A 385 -6.46 34.55 -18.21
C GLN A 385 -5.37 34.11 -19.20
N ILE A 386 -4.96 32.85 -19.07
CA ILE A 386 -3.99 32.19 -19.96
C ILE A 386 -4.67 30.99 -20.60
N LYS A 387 -4.76 31.01 -21.94
CA LYS A 387 -5.28 29.87 -22.70
C LYS A 387 -4.15 28.88 -22.97
N VAL A 388 -4.35 27.65 -22.53
CA VAL A 388 -3.49 26.49 -22.83
C VAL A 388 -4.28 25.55 -23.73
N ASP A 389 -3.70 25.17 -24.87
CA ASP A 389 -4.34 24.32 -25.89
C ASP A 389 -3.79 22.89 -25.91
N GLN A 390 -2.60 22.67 -25.35
CA GLN A 390 -1.97 21.36 -25.25
C GLN A 390 -2.37 20.71 -23.93
N ALA A 391 -2.79 19.44 -23.99
CA ALA A 391 -3.03 18.60 -22.82
C ALA A 391 -1.75 17.82 -22.48
N ILE A 392 -1.38 17.87 -21.21
CA ILE A 392 -0.45 17.00 -20.50
C ILE A 392 -1.05 16.76 -19.12
N GLY A 393 -0.83 15.57 -18.55
CA GLY A 393 -1.15 15.29 -17.16
C GLY A 393 -0.26 16.13 -16.26
N ILE A 394 -0.85 16.88 -15.33
CA ILE A 394 -0.13 17.86 -14.50
C ILE A 394 0.61 17.16 -13.36
N GLU A 395 1.86 17.56 -13.13
CA GLU A 395 2.62 17.28 -11.91
C GLU A 395 2.96 18.57 -11.16
N HIS A 396 3.44 19.59 -11.88
CA HIS A 396 3.78 20.91 -11.34
C HIS A 396 3.27 22.04 -12.22
N VAL A 397 2.89 23.16 -11.60
CA VAL A 397 2.39 24.38 -12.26
C VAL A 397 3.14 25.60 -11.75
N GLN A 398 4.09 26.06 -12.55
CA GLN A 398 4.88 27.25 -12.26
C GLN A 398 4.25 28.52 -12.85
N LEU A 399 4.23 29.60 -12.07
CA LEU A 399 3.78 30.92 -12.48
C LEU A 399 4.86 31.97 -12.19
N ALA A 400 5.47 32.49 -13.26
CA ALA A 400 6.28 33.70 -13.20
C ALA A 400 5.41 34.93 -13.45
N LEU A 401 5.59 35.98 -12.63
CA LEU A 401 4.84 37.25 -12.71
C LEU A 401 5.83 38.40 -12.96
N ASP A 402 5.49 39.38 -13.79
CA ASP A 402 6.05 40.75 -13.71
C ASP A 402 4.99 41.72 -13.16
N LEU A 403 4.85 41.69 -11.84
CA LEU A 403 3.99 42.57 -11.06
C LEU A 403 4.82 43.56 -10.25
N ARG A 404 4.74 44.82 -10.68
CA ARG A 404 5.37 45.97 -10.04
C ARG A 404 4.54 46.47 -8.86
N TRP A 405 4.72 45.87 -7.69
CA TRP A 405 4.15 46.34 -6.42
C TRP A 405 5.24 46.41 -5.34
N VAL A 406 5.18 47.40 -4.44
CA VAL A 406 6.29 47.72 -3.52
C VAL A 406 6.26 46.94 -2.20
N ASP A 407 5.09 46.47 -1.78
CA ASP A 407 4.90 45.69 -0.56
C ASP A 407 4.10 44.42 -0.87
N THR A 408 4.84 43.35 -1.17
CA THR A 408 4.26 42.04 -1.49
C THR A 408 3.45 41.43 -0.35
N GLY A 409 3.63 41.90 0.90
CA GLY A 409 2.84 41.48 2.05
C GLY A 409 1.40 42.01 2.04
N ASN A 410 1.02 42.90 1.12
CA ASN A 410 -0.38 43.31 0.93
C ASN A 410 -1.10 42.47 -0.13
N LEU A 411 -0.43 41.53 -0.80
CA LEU A 411 -0.98 40.85 -1.97
C LEU A 411 -1.36 39.40 -1.67
N ASP A 412 -2.55 39.01 -2.15
CA ASP A 412 -2.79 37.63 -2.54
C ASP A 412 -2.66 37.47 -4.05
N VAL A 413 -2.10 36.33 -4.48
CA VAL A 413 -2.20 35.88 -5.86
C VAL A 413 -2.72 34.46 -5.87
N TYR A 414 -3.85 34.27 -6.54
CA TYR A 414 -4.47 32.98 -6.79
C TYR A 414 -4.23 32.54 -8.23
N LEU A 415 -4.07 31.23 -8.40
CA LEU A 415 -4.12 30.55 -9.69
C LEU A 415 -5.26 29.54 -9.66
N THR A 416 -6.11 29.57 -10.69
CA THR A 416 -7.21 28.61 -10.89
C THR A 416 -6.99 27.81 -12.17
N SER A 417 -7.04 26.49 -12.04
CA SER A 417 -6.91 25.53 -13.15
C SER A 417 -8.19 25.44 -14.01
N PRO A 418 -8.11 24.85 -15.22
CA PRO A 418 -9.28 24.56 -16.05
C PRO A 418 -10.35 23.75 -15.35
N ASP A 419 -9.94 22.80 -14.50
CA ASP A 419 -10.80 21.86 -13.80
C ASP A 419 -11.34 22.45 -12.48
N GLY A 420 -10.95 23.68 -12.14
CA GLY A 420 -11.53 24.51 -11.08
C GLY A 420 -10.68 24.62 -9.80
N THR A 421 -9.58 23.88 -9.70
CA THR A 421 -8.68 23.92 -8.54
C THR A 421 -8.08 25.29 -8.40
N THR A 422 -8.34 25.93 -7.26
CA THR A 422 -7.85 27.27 -6.94
C THR A 422 -6.86 27.19 -5.78
N VAL A 423 -5.66 27.75 -5.99
CA VAL A 423 -4.55 27.72 -5.03
C VAL A 423 -3.92 29.10 -4.87
N ARG A 424 -3.49 29.40 -3.65
CA ARG A 424 -2.85 30.67 -3.27
C ARG A 424 -1.33 30.54 -3.39
N LEU A 425 -0.72 31.31 -4.29
CA LEU A 425 0.71 31.29 -4.56
C LEU A 425 1.47 32.36 -3.76
N VAL A 426 0.85 33.53 -3.59
CA VAL A 426 1.34 34.68 -2.82
C VAL A 426 0.33 34.96 -1.73
N TYR A 427 0.82 35.20 -0.52
CA TYR A 427 0.04 35.30 0.72
C TYR A 427 0.13 36.70 1.31
N ASP A 428 -1.02 37.24 1.74
CA ASP A 428 -1.06 38.46 2.54
C ASP A 428 -0.45 38.24 3.94
N LEU A 429 0.45 39.14 4.33
CA LEU A 429 1.30 39.02 5.52
C LEU A 429 1.38 40.38 6.26
N PRO A 430 0.25 40.83 6.83
CA PRO A 430 0.13 42.18 7.38
C PRO A 430 1.04 42.40 8.60
N GLY A 431 2.00 43.31 8.46
CA GLY A 431 2.93 43.72 9.53
C GLY A 431 4.34 43.15 9.43
N GLU A 432 4.62 42.29 8.44
CA GLU A 432 5.97 41.84 8.10
C GLU A 432 6.56 42.77 7.02
N ASP A 433 7.68 43.46 7.29
CA ASP A 433 8.39 44.33 6.34
C ASP A 433 9.07 43.49 5.21
N ARG A 434 8.25 42.93 4.31
CA ARG A 434 8.68 41.98 3.26
C ARG A 434 9.08 42.72 2.00
N ALA A 435 10.30 43.25 2.04
CA ALA A 435 10.99 43.91 0.94
C ALA A 435 11.28 42.94 -0.23
N GLY A 436 10.29 42.76 -1.10
CA GLY A 436 10.37 41.95 -2.32
C GLY A 436 9.80 42.68 -3.52
N SER A 437 10.06 42.16 -4.71
CA SER A 437 9.41 42.60 -5.94
C SER A 437 9.01 41.37 -6.73
N LEU A 438 7.73 41.24 -7.06
CA LEU A 438 7.19 40.15 -7.90
C LEU A 438 7.55 40.37 -9.38
N ARG A 439 8.82 40.71 -9.65
CA ARG A 439 9.36 40.94 -11.00
C ARG A 439 10.15 39.73 -11.43
N ASN A 440 9.54 38.90 -12.26
CA ASN A 440 10.07 37.62 -12.74
C ASN A 440 10.54 36.69 -11.61
N PHE A 441 9.81 36.68 -10.48
CA PHE A 441 9.94 35.58 -9.53
C PHE A 441 8.97 34.47 -9.95
N THR A 442 9.41 33.21 -9.85
CA THR A 442 8.63 32.04 -10.25
C THR A 442 8.10 31.34 -9.01
N PHE A 443 6.77 31.28 -8.90
CA PHE A 443 6.07 30.46 -7.91
C PHE A 443 5.81 29.08 -8.50
N ASP A 444 5.65 28.06 -7.66
CA ASP A 444 5.19 26.74 -8.07
C ASP A 444 3.91 26.32 -7.34
N SER A 445 3.20 25.35 -7.90
CA SER A 445 2.21 24.57 -7.18
C SER A 445 2.14 23.13 -7.67
N VAL A 446 2.03 22.22 -6.71
CA VAL A 446 1.69 20.81 -6.95
C VAL A 446 0.18 20.56 -6.94
N ALA A 447 -0.65 21.47 -6.40
CA ALA A 447 -2.04 21.20 -6.00
C ALA A 447 -2.97 20.67 -7.11
N SER A 448 -2.66 20.95 -8.38
CA SER A 448 -3.37 20.42 -9.56
C SER A 448 -2.80 19.09 -10.09
N MET A 449 -2.00 18.34 -9.33
CA MET A 449 -1.49 17.05 -9.77
C MET A 449 -2.63 16.10 -10.17
N GLY A 450 -2.49 15.43 -11.32
CA GLY A 450 -3.51 14.55 -11.91
C GLY A 450 -4.58 15.25 -12.76
N GLU A 451 -4.65 16.58 -12.76
CA GLU A 451 -5.52 17.34 -13.69
C GLU A 451 -4.93 17.42 -15.11
N GLN A 452 -5.72 17.94 -16.06
CA GLN A 452 -5.28 18.14 -17.45
C GLN A 452 -4.94 19.60 -17.73
N SER A 453 -3.77 19.85 -18.34
CA SER A 453 -3.28 21.22 -18.57
C SER A 453 -4.11 22.07 -19.54
N ALA A 454 -4.90 21.44 -20.41
CA ALA A 454 -5.60 22.09 -21.51
C ALA A 454 -6.87 22.81 -21.05
N GLY A 455 -6.91 24.13 -21.21
CA GLY A 455 -8.07 24.90 -20.76
C GLY A 455 -7.76 26.38 -20.63
N THR A 456 -8.50 27.07 -19.76
CA THR A 456 -8.29 28.49 -19.45
C THR A 456 -7.89 28.59 -18.00
N TRP A 457 -6.63 28.90 -17.76
CA TRP A 457 -6.10 29.21 -16.44
C TRP A 457 -6.46 30.66 -16.09
N THR A 458 -6.84 30.92 -14.84
CA THR A 458 -7.16 32.27 -14.35
C THR A 458 -6.19 32.67 -13.25
N ILE A 459 -5.66 33.89 -13.33
CA ILE A 459 -4.79 34.50 -12.32
C ILE A 459 -5.57 35.65 -11.69
N ASP A 460 -5.75 35.62 -10.37
CA ASP A 460 -6.42 36.69 -9.63
C ASP A 460 -5.47 37.28 -8.59
N VAL A 461 -5.15 38.57 -8.76
CA VAL A 461 -4.30 39.37 -7.89
C VAL A 461 -5.19 40.29 -7.06
N TYR A 462 -5.14 40.17 -5.73
CA TYR A 462 -5.87 41.02 -4.79
C TYR A 462 -4.92 41.86 -3.95
N ASN A 463 -5.20 43.15 -3.84
CA ASN A 463 -4.67 43.98 -2.77
C ASN A 463 -5.55 43.82 -1.53
N ARG A 464 -4.96 43.41 -0.41
CA ARG A 464 -5.61 43.24 0.90
C ARG A 464 -5.50 44.47 1.79
N ASP A 465 -4.63 45.44 1.46
CA ASP A 465 -4.62 46.76 2.10
C ASP A 465 -5.14 47.86 1.15
N PRO A 466 -6.47 48.09 1.07
CA PRO A 466 -7.04 49.19 0.28
C PRO A 466 -6.69 50.59 0.82
N ALA A 467 -6.00 50.70 1.96
CA ALA A 467 -5.46 51.94 2.50
C ALA A 467 -3.95 52.12 2.27
N ALA A 468 -3.29 51.19 1.56
CA ALA A 468 -1.88 51.26 1.23
C ALA A 468 -1.54 52.57 0.48
N THR A 469 -0.46 53.24 0.89
CA THR A 469 -0.05 54.53 0.32
C THR A 469 1.41 54.54 -0.10
N ALA A 470 1.70 55.27 -1.18
CA ALA A 470 3.06 55.63 -1.55
C ALA A 470 3.66 56.62 -0.55
N LYS A 471 4.97 56.84 -0.61
CA LYS A 471 5.72 57.72 0.32
C LYS A 471 5.28 59.19 0.35
N ASP A 472 4.50 59.63 -0.64
CA ASP A 472 3.90 60.98 -0.70
C ASP A 472 2.45 61.05 -0.18
N GLY A 473 1.89 59.92 0.29
CA GLY A 473 0.53 59.82 0.81
C GLY A 473 -0.55 59.63 -0.27
N THR A 474 -0.18 59.44 -1.55
CA THR A 474 -1.13 59.00 -2.58
C THR A 474 -1.42 57.50 -2.45
N PRO A 475 -2.58 56.99 -2.93
CA PRO A 475 -2.86 55.56 -2.95
C PRO A 475 -1.76 54.80 -3.67
N LEU A 476 -1.34 53.66 -3.12
CA LEU A 476 -0.29 52.85 -3.72
C LEU A 476 -0.76 52.30 -5.09
N THR A 477 0.12 52.41 -6.09
CA THR A 477 -0.13 51.89 -7.44
C THR A 477 0.90 50.85 -7.83
N GLY A 478 0.49 49.92 -8.67
CA GLY A 478 1.35 48.96 -9.32
C GLY A 478 0.90 48.61 -10.73
N LEU A 479 1.74 47.90 -11.48
CA LEU A 479 1.43 47.46 -12.83
C LEU A 479 1.73 45.97 -12.96
N PHE A 480 0.73 45.21 -13.38
CA PHE A 480 0.88 43.83 -13.83
C PHE A 480 1.13 43.85 -15.33
N GLU A 481 2.40 43.71 -15.73
CA GLU A 481 2.82 43.82 -17.14
C GLU A 481 2.58 42.50 -17.87
N ASP A 482 3.11 41.41 -17.34
CA ASP A 482 3.00 40.09 -17.94
C ASP A 482 3.04 38.95 -16.91
N ALA A 483 2.65 37.77 -17.38
CA ALA A 483 2.77 36.51 -16.65
C ALA A 483 3.17 35.40 -17.61
N THR A 484 3.98 34.45 -17.11
CA THR A 484 4.35 33.22 -17.82
C THR A 484 3.96 32.01 -16.97
N LEU A 485 3.01 31.23 -17.47
CA LEU A 485 2.61 29.95 -16.91
C LEU A 485 3.43 28.84 -17.58
N THR A 486 4.09 28.00 -16.78
CA THR A 486 4.80 26.81 -17.25
C THR A 486 4.28 25.60 -16.48
N ILE A 487 3.70 24.66 -17.21
CA ILE A 487 3.13 23.42 -16.66
C ILE A 487 4.06 22.29 -17.07
N THR A 488 4.41 21.42 -16.11
CA THR A 488 5.21 20.23 -16.36
C THR A 488 4.52 18.98 -15.82
N GLY A 489 4.78 17.86 -16.48
CA GLY A 489 4.26 16.56 -16.09
C GLY A 489 4.37 15.55 -17.22
N SER A 490 3.35 14.70 -17.39
CA SER A 490 3.38 13.59 -18.33
C SER A 490 2.66 13.87 -19.66
N ALA A 491 3.25 13.43 -20.76
CA ALA A 491 2.61 13.38 -22.09
C ALA A 491 2.03 11.99 -22.42
N ASP A 492 1.78 11.16 -21.39
CA ASP A 492 1.13 9.86 -21.53
C ASP A 492 -0.23 9.97 -22.27
N ASN A 493 -0.70 8.85 -22.81
CA ASN A 493 -2.04 8.77 -23.37
C ASN A 493 -3.06 9.12 -22.27
N PRO A 494 -3.93 10.13 -22.45
CA PRO A 494 -4.91 10.48 -21.42
C PRO A 494 -5.95 9.37 -21.18
N ALA A 495 -6.15 8.47 -22.15
CA ALA A 495 -6.99 7.27 -22.03
C ALA A 495 -6.22 6.05 -21.48
N ASN A 496 -5.22 6.27 -20.63
CA ASN A 496 -4.50 5.23 -19.90
C ASN A 496 -4.41 5.68 -18.44
N ASP A 497 -5.48 5.44 -17.70
CA ASP A 497 -5.69 5.85 -16.33
C ASP A 497 -5.11 4.87 -15.31
N THR A 498 -4.91 5.38 -14.10
CA THR A 498 -4.55 4.57 -12.94
C THR A 498 -5.30 5.12 -11.74
N TYR A 499 -6.36 4.40 -11.37
CA TYR A 499 -7.28 4.70 -10.28
C TYR A 499 -6.71 4.14 -8.98
N ILE A 500 -6.16 5.02 -8.14
CA ILE A 500 -5.46 4.66 -6.90
C ILE A 500 -6.44 4.72 -5.72
N TYR A 501 -6.42 3.68 -4.90
CA TYR A 501 -7.24 3.55 -3.70
C TYR A 501 -6.39 3.28 -2.45
N THR A 502 -6.75 3.96 -1.35
CA THR A 502 -6.15 3.82 0.00
C THR A 502 -7.25 3.55 1.02
N ASP A 503 -6.90 3.12 2.24
CA ASP A 503 -7.89 2.83 3.29
C ASP A 503 -8.74 4.08 3.67
N GLU A 504 -8.25 5.29 3.41
CA GLU A 504 -9.03 6.54 3.56
C GLU A 504 -10.29 6.58 2.68
N PHE A 505 -10.39 5.77 1.63
CA PHE A 505 -11.60 5.68 0.83
C PHE A 505 -12.81 5.26 1.67
N GLY A 506 -12.60 4.33 2.62
CA GLY A 506 -13.64 3.85 3.55
C GLY A 506 -13.91 4.79 4.73
N THR A 507 -12.93 5.58 5.18
CA THR A 507 -13.02 6.37 6.42
C THR A 507 -13.28 7.87 6.20
N LEU A 508 -12.72 8.48 5.15
CA LEU A 508 -12.69 9.94 4.99
C LEU A 508 -13.95 10.51 4.31
N TYR A 509 -14.56 9.76 3.39
CA TYR A 509 -15.64 10.24 2.52
C TYR A 509 -17.00 9.72 2.96
N HIS A 510 -18.02 10.60 2.99
CA HIS A 510 -19.36 10.25 3.44
C HIS A 510 -20.45 10.92 2.61
N GLY A 511 -21.67 10.36 2.66
CA GLY A 511 -22.88 10.99 2.12
C GLY A 511 -22.79 11.21 0.61
N ALA A 512 -22.95 12.46 0.16
CA ALA A 512 -22.96 12.80 -1.25
C ALA A 512 -21.57 12.72 -1.93
N ASP A 513 -20.48 12.95 -1.19
CA ASP A 513 -19.11 12.90 -1.70
C ASP A 513 -18.69 11.45 -1.98
N LEU A 514 -18.88 10.57 -1.00
CA LEU A 514 -18.80 9.11 -1.21
C LEU A 514 -19.76 8.67 -2.32
N ALA A 515 -20.99 9.20 -2.32
CA ALA A 515 -21.98 9.07 -3.39
C ALA A 515 -21.39 9.21 -4.81
N SER A 516 -20.62 10.26 -5.06
CA SER A 516 -19.92 10.48 -6.34
C SER A 516 -18.71 9.58 -6.53
N ARG A 517 -17.93 9.32 -5.47
CA ARG A 517 -16.68 8.56 -5.53
C ARG A 517 -16.86 7.05 -5.66
N SER A 518 -18.03 6.52 -5.30
CA SER A 518 -18.38 5.11 -5.46
C SER A 518 -18.74 4.70 -6.90
N VAL A 519 -18.41 5.52 -7.91
CA VAL A 519 -18.66 5.25 -9.33
C VAL A 519 -17.37 5.39 -10.12
N LEU A 520 -16.82 4.27 -10.57
CA LEU A 520 -15.68 4.23 -11.47
C LEU A 520 -16.22 4.12 -12.91
N ASN A 521 -16.02 5.18 -13.68
CA ASN A 521 -16.46 5.30 -15.07
C ASN A 521 -15.28 5.76 -15.93
N ASP A 522 -14.48 4.81 -16.41
CA ASP A 522 -13.76 5.00 -17.66
C ASP A 522 -14.79 5.11 -18.81
N SER A 523 -14.47 5.93 -19.81
CA SER A 523 -15.24 6.05 -21.04
C SER A 523 -14.44 6.56 -22.26
N ASP A 524 -13.14 6.81 -22.14
CA ASP A 524 -12.27 7.08 -23.28
C ASP A 524 -11.38 5.89 -23.65
N GLY A 525 -11.04 5.05 -22.66
CA GLY A 525 -10.60 3.66 -22.74
C GLY A 525 -9.24 3.41 -23.40
N GLY A 526 -8.39 2.62 -22.74
CA GLY A 526 -7.12 2.20 -23.33
C GLY A 526 -6.50 0.97 -22.69
N ASN A 527 -5.73 1.19 -21.63
CA ASN A 527 -5.22 0.11 -20.79
C ASN A 527 -5.07 0.66 -19.38
N ASP A 528 -6.09 0.37 -18.58
CA ASP A 528 -6.45 1.12 -17.39
C ASP A 528 -6.31 0.24 -16.15
N THR A 529 -6.04 0.86 -15.00
CA THR A 529 -5.65 0.13 -13.78
C THR A 529 -6.46 0.57 -12.57
N VAL A 530 -7.03 -0.39 -11.84
CA VAL A 530 -7.41 -0.21 -10.42
C VAL A 530 -6.23 -0.63 -9.56
N ASN A 531 -5.61 0.32 -8.86
CA ASN A 531 -4.51 0.06 -7.94
C ASN A 531 -5.00 0.24 -6.50
N ALA A 532 -5.17 -0.88 -5.79
CA ALA A 532 -5.54 -0.94 -4.38
C ALA A 532 -4.35 -1.39 -3.50
N ALA A 533 -3.10 -1.30 -3.98
CA ALA A 533 -1.92 -1.78 -3.26
C ALA A 533 -1.73 -1.12 -1.88
N ALA A 534 -2.21 0.11 -1.71
CA ALA A 534 -2.14 0.82 -0.44
C ALA A 534 -3.16 0.35 0.61
N LEU A 535 -4.06 -0.59 0.31
CA LEU A 535 -5.01 -1.12 1.30
C LEU A 535 -4.35 -2.08 2.30
N THR A 536 -4.77 -2.00 3.56
CA THR A 536 -4.51 -3.03 4.58
C THR A 536 -5.71 -3.94 4.82
N SER A 537 -6.80 -3.73 4.08
CA SER A 537 -8.07 -4.43 4.21
C SER A 537 -8.44 -5.19 2.93
N ASN A 538 -9.07 -6.35 3.10
CA ASN A 538 -9.47 -7.22 1.99
C ASN A 538 -10.32 -6.47 0.94
N ALA A 539 -9.95 -6.63 -0.32
CA ALA A 539 -10.65 -6.09 -1.48
C ALA A 539 -11.27 -7.21 -2.35
N ILE A 540 -12.35 -6.85 -3.04
CA ILE A 540 -12.92 -7.65 -4.13
C ILE A 540 -12.85 -6.76 -5.37
N ILE A 541 -12.07 -7.14 -6.38
CA ILE A 541 -11.89 -6.36 -7.61
C ILE A 541 -12.39 -7.20 -8.80
N ASP A 542 -13.60 -6.91 -9.27
CA ASP A 542 -14.19 -7.60 -10.43
C ASP A 542 -14.24 -6.71 -11.68
N LEU A 543 -13.28 -6.91 -12.57
CA LEU A 543 -13.17 -6.20 -13.85
C LEU A 543 -14.20 -6.68 -14.89
N SER A 544 -14.80 -7.86 -14.69
CA SER A 544 -15.89 -8.36 -15.54
C SER A 544 -17.21 -7.62 -15.30
N GLY A 545 -17.37 -6.98 -14.13
CA GLY A 545 -18.59 -6.33 -13.67
C GLY A 545 -19.79 -7.27 -13.54
N SER A 546 -19.54 -8.55 -13.28
CA SER A 546 -20.59 -9.57 -13.06
C SER A 546 -21.02 -9.67 -11.59
N SER A 547 -20.09 -9.35 -10.69
CA SER A 547 -20.19 -9.27 -9.24
C SER A 547 -20.01 -7.81 -8.78
N LYS A 548 -19.83 -7.59 -7.48
CA LYS A 548 -19.55 -6.27 -6.91
C LYS A 548 -18.06 -6.09 -6.64
N THR A 549 -17.48 -5.01 -7.14
CA THR A 549 -16.19 -4.52 -6.65
C THR A 549 -16.38 -3.87 -5.28
N VAL A 550 -15.53 -4.20 -4.31
CA VAL A 550 -15.51 -3.65 -2.94
C VAL A 550 -14.07 -3.31 -2.59
N ILE A 551 -13.81 -2.05 -2.26
CA ILE A 551 -12.47 -1.50 -1.98
C ILE A 551 -12.57 -0.66 -0.70
N ALA A 552 -11.71 -0.91 0.30
CA ALA A 552 -11.79 -0.30 1.64
C ALA A 552 -13.21 -0.37 2.26
N GLY A 553 -13.91 -1.51 2.06
CA GLY A 553 -15.31 -1.70 2.50
C GLY A 553 -16.38 -0.94 1.70
N VAL A 554 -16.00 -0.13 0.69
CA VAL A 554 -16.92 0.63 -0.16
C VAL A 554 -17.25 -0.16 -1.43
N THR A 555 -18.53 -0.43 -1.68
CA THR A 555 -18.97 -0.99 -2.96
C THR A 555 -18.81 0.03 -4.09
N LEU A 556 -18.02 -0.31 -5.11
CA LEU A 556 -17.87 0.47 -6.34
C LEU A 556 -18.84 -0.01 -7.42
N SER A 557 -19.46 0.95 -8.11
CA SER A 557 -20.10 0.74 -9.40
C SER A 557 -19.06 0.88 -10.50
N LEU A 558 -18.68 -0.24 -11.12
CA LEU A 558 -17.73 -0.30 -12.25
C LEU A 558 -18.47 -0.69 -13.54
N ALA A 559 -18.09 -0.08 -14.67
CA ALA A 559 -18.56 -0.51 -15.99
C ALA A 559 -17.83 -1.80 -16.43
N PRO A 560 -18.56 -2.83 -16.90
CA PRO A 560 -17.95 -4.14 -17.17
C PRO A 560 -17.01 -4.09 -18.39
N ASN A 561 -15.77 -4.57 -18.23
CA ASN A 561 -14.73 -4.59 -19.27
C ASN A 561 -14.28 -3.20 -19.76
N THR A 562 -14.20 -2.21 -18.86
CA THR A 562 -13.55 -0.90 -19.13
C THR A 562 -12.24 -0.71 -18.36
N ILE A 563 -11.74 -1.76 -17.74
CA ILE A 563 -10.48 -1.78 -16.98
C ILE A 563 -9.82 -3.13 -17.23
N GLU A 564 -8.52 -3.10 -17.50
CA GLU A 564 -7.72 -4.28 -17.84
C GLU A 564 -6.89 -4.77 -16.66
N ASN A 565 -6.49 -3.89 -15.74
CA ASN A 565 -5.48 -4.22 -14.74
C ASN A 565 -5.99 -4.00 -13.31
N ALA A 566 -5.63 -4.89 -12.39
CA ALA A 566 -5.97 -4.78 -10.97
C ALA A 566 -4.78 -5.16 -10.09
N PHE A 567 -4.53 -4.35 -9.08
CA PHE A 567 -3.56 -4.66 -8.02
C PHE A 567 -4.27 -4.64 -6.66
N GLY A 568 -4.19 -5.75 -5.92
CA GLY A 568 -4.61 -5.84 -4.52
C GLY A 568 -3.52 -5.38 -3.55
N GLY A 569 -3.82 -5.44 -2.25
CA GLY A 569 -3.06 -4.83 -1.15
C GLY A 569 -2.35 -5.79 -0.19
N ASP A 570 -2.42 -5.49 1.12
CA ASP A 570 -1.90 -6.31 2.22
C ASP A 570 -2.99 -7.20 2.89
N GLY A 571 -4.18 -7.31 2.28
CA GLY A 571 -5.33 -8.09 2.75
C GLY A 571 -5.59 -9.35 1.91
N ASN A 572 -6.46 -10.25 2.38
CA ASN A 572 -6.84 -11.46 1.64
C ASN A 572 -7.81 -11.09 0.51
N ASP A 573 -7.29 -10.83 -0.67
CA ASP A 573 -7.99 -10.18 -1.77
C ASP A 573 -8.63 -11.17 -2.74
N THR A 574 -9.66 -10.71 -3.46
CA THR A 574 -10.32 -11.49 -4.52
C THR A 574 -10.32 -10.72 -5.84
N LEU A 575 -9.57 -11.22 -6.83
CA LEU A 575 -9.43 -10.58 -8.14
C LEU A 575 -10.14 -11.40 -9.22
N ILE A 576 -10.94 -10.73 -10.06
CA ILE A 576 -11.65 -11.35 -11.20
C ILE A 576 -11.36 -10.54 -12.46
N GLY A 577 -10.73 -11.20 -13.45
CA GLY A 577 -10.42 -10.59 -14.74
C GLY A 577 -11.65 -10.35 -15.62
N SER A 578 -11.46 -9.56 -16.67
CA SER A 578 -12.48 -9.25 -17.67
C SER A 578 -12.37 -10.21 -18.87
N LYS A 579 -12.75 -9.79 -20.08
CA LYS A 579 -12.44 -10.54 -21.33
C LYS A 579 -11.28 -9.96 -22.13
N ALA A 580 -10.56 -9.03 -21.53
CA ALA A 580 -9.38 -8.41 -22.11
C ALA A 580 -8.14 -9.31 -21.91
N ALA A 581 -6.96 -8.78 -22.16
CA ALA A 581 -5.73 -9.34 -21.62
C ALA A 581 -5.46 -8.60 -20.31
N ASN A 582 -5.65 -9.27 -19.17
CA ASN A 582 -5.57 -8.63 -17.86
C ASN A 582 -4.16 -8.74 -17.24
N LEU A 583 -3.75 -7.73 -16.46
CA LEU A 583 -2.68 -7.86 -15.47
C LEU A 583 -3.30 -7.82 -14.07
N LEU A 584 -3.31 -8.96 -13.38
CA LEU A 584 -3.83 -9.09 -12.02
C LEU A 584 -2.66 -9.45 -11.10
N SER A 585 -2.40 -8.63 -10.08
CA SER A 585 -1.46 -8.94 -8.99
C SER A 585 -2.22 -8.84 -7.68
N ALA A 586 -2.29 -9.93 -6.91
CA ALA A 586 -3.14 -9.96 -5.73
C ALA A 586 -2.49 -9.28 -4.51
N GLY A 587 -1.18 -9.49 -4.30
CA GLY A 587 -0.36 -8.64 -3.43
C GLY A 587 0.26 -9.40 -2.26
N ARG A 588 -0.19 -9.10 -1.04
CA ARG A 588 0.09 -9.91 0.16
C ARG A 588 -1.21 -10.29 0.83
N GLY A 589 -1.33 -11.55 1.19
CA GLY A 589 -2.57 -12.11 1.69
C GLY A 589 -2.62 -13.59 1.32
N ASN A 590 -3.71 -14.25 1.68
CA ASN A 590 -4.04 -15.55 1.13
C ASN A 590 -5.13 -15.33 0.07
N ASP A 591 -4.71 -15.07 -1.16
CA ASP A 591 -5.56 -14.42 -2.16
C ASP A 591 -6.30 -15.41 -3.05
N VAL A 592 -7.39 -14.93 -3.67
CA VAL A 592 -8.21 -15.71 -4.61
C VAL A 592 -8.30 -14.99 -5.95
N VAL A 593 -7.61 -15.54 -6.96
CA VAL A 593 -7.73 -15.07 -8.34
C VAL A 593 -8.70 -15.99 -9.09
N TYR A 594 -9.69 -15.42 -9.78
CA TYR A 594 -10.58 -16.17 -10.66
C TYR A 594 -10.12 -16.07 -12.11
N PHE A 595 -9.92 -17.21 -12.75
CA PHE A 595 -9.45 -17.30 -14.13
C PHE A 595 -10.47 -16.73 -15.12
N SER A 596 -10.05 -15.71 -15.86
CA SER A 596 -10.77 -15.06 -16.96
C SER A 596 -10.45 -15.67 -18.33
N SER A 597 -11.24 -15.32 -19.35
CA SER A 597 -10.88 -15.60 -20.74
C SER A 597 -10.05 -14.45 -21.31
N GLY A 598 -8.78 -14.69 -21.61
CA GLY A 598 -7.86 -13.63 -22.03
C GLY A 598 -6.47 -14.15 -22.38
N ASN A 599 -5.53 -13.21 -22.50
CA ASN A 599 -4.09 -13.50 -22.45
C ASN A 599 -3.56 -12.83 -21.19
N ASP A 600 -3.87 -13.42 -20.04
CA ASP A 600 -3.72 -12.72 -18.75
C ASP A 600 -2.34 -12.95 -18.15
N THR A 601 -1.89 -12.02 -17.33
CA THR A 601 -0.73 -12.18 -16.46
C THR A 601 -1.24 -12.10 -15.03
N LEU A 602 -1.15 -13.21 -14.31
CA LEU A 602 -1.67 -13.39 -12.96
C LEU A 602 -0.50 -13.61 -12.01
N ASP A 603 -0.45 -12.84 -10.94
CA ASP A 603 0.51 -13.01 -9.85
C ASP A 603 -0.29 -13.07 -8.54
N GLY A 604 -0.15 -14.11 -7.74
CA GLY A 604 -0.70 -14.14 -6.38
C GLY A 604 0.07 -13.14 -5.53
N GLY A 605 1.25 -13.57 -5.07
CA GLY A 605 2.27 -12.68 -4.52
C GLY A 605 2.91 -13.26 -3.26
N GLN A 606 2.59 -12.69 -2.10
CA GLN A 606 3.09 -13.17 -0.81
C GLN A 606 1.96 -13.73 0.07
N GLY A 607 1.84 -15.06 0.08
CA GLY A 607 1.09 -15.78 1.10
C GLY A 607 0.81 -17.22 0.67
N GLN A 608 -0.47 -17.61 0.70
CA GLN A 608 -0.96 -18.88 0.17
C GLN A 608 -2.09 -18.62 -0.81
N ASP A 609 -1.75 -18.53 -2.09
CA ASP A 609 -2.64 -17.98 -3.12
C ASP A 609 -3.32 -19.08 -3.93
N ARG A 610 -4.55 -18.78 -4.37
CA ARG A 610 -5.45 -19.74 -5.01
C ARG A 610 -6.01 -19.22 -6.32
N LEU A 611 -5.61 -19.85 -7.43
CA LEU A 611 -6.22 -19.64 -8.74
C LEU A 611 -7.40 -20.59 -8.96
N VAL A 612 -8.59 -20.03 -9.17
CA VAL A 612 -9.82 -20.78 -9.48
C VAL A 612 -10.04 -20.80 -11.00
N VAL A 613 -9.80 -21.95 -11.61
CA VAL A 613 -10.06 -22.23 -13.03
C VAL A 613 -11.40 -22.94 -13.16
N ASN A 614 -12.45 -22.24 -13.59
CA ASN A 614 -13.81 -22.78 -13.70
C ASN A 614 -14.01 -23.69 -14.94
N ALA A 615 -13.15 -24.69 -15.06
CA ALA A 615 -13.13 -25.72 -16.11
C ALA A 615 -12.46 -26.99 -15.57
N SER A 616 -12.69 -28.13 -16.21
CA SER A 616 -12.03 -29.38 -15.82
C SER A 616 -10.57 -29.39 -16.22
N PHE A 617 -9.69 -29.99 -15.40
CA PHE A 617 -8.26 -30.05 -15.70
C PHE A 617 -7.98 -30.73 -17.06
N GLY A 618 -8.76 -31.76 -17.41
CA GLY A 618 -8.68 -32.44 -18.71
C GLY A 618 -9.09 -31.59 -19.92
N SER A 619 -9.65 -30.39 -19.72
CA SER A 619 -9.96 -29.41 -20.77
C SER A 619 -8.91 -28.29 -20.91
N VAL A 620 -7.97 -28.22 -19.96
CA VAL A 620 -6.91 -27.21 -19.91
C VAL A 620 -5.69 -27.70 -20.68
N THR A 621 -5.04 -26.80 -21.40
CA THR A 621 -3.66 -27.00 -21.86
C THR A 621 -2.73 -26.03 -21.15
N GLY A 622 -1.53 -26.49 -20.80
CA GLY A 622 -0.60 -25.71 -20.00
C GLY A 622 0.80 -26.32 -19.96
N HIS A 623 1.75 -25.53 -19.51
CA HIS A 623 3.12 -25.95 -19.21
C HIS A 623 3.78 -25.00 -18.22
N VAL A 624 4.73 -25.50 -17.43
CA VAL A 624 5.57 -24.65 -16.58
C VAL A 624 6.73 -24.10 -17.42
N THR A 625 7.01 -22.80 -17.31
CA THR A 625 8.12 -22.14 -18.01
C THR A 625 9.46 -22.50 -17.38
N ALA A 626 10.57 -22.11 -18.03
CA ALA A 626 11.90 -22.23 -17.42
C ALA A 626 12.12 -21.25 -16.24
N GLY A 627 11.25 -20.24 -16.07
CA GLY A 627 11.27 -19.30 -14.95
C GLY A 627 10.52 -19.83 -13.71
N GLY A 628 9.59 -20.77 -13.90
CA GLY A 628 8.72 -21.31 -12.86
C GLY A 628 7.24 -20.98 -13.06
N ASP A 629 6.91 -20.03 -13.93
CA ASP A 629 5.51 -19.62 -14.17
C ASP A 629 4.69 -20.77 -14.78
N VAL A 630 3.42 -20.90 -14.40
CA VAL A 630 2.48 -21.83 -15.02
C VAL A 630 1.74 -21.12 -16.15
N THR A 631 1.71 -21.70 -17.34
CA THR A 631 0.83 -21.24 -18.42
C THR A 631 -0.46 -22.05 -18.45
N ILE A 632 -1.60 -21.38 -18.65
CA ILE A 632 -2.94 -21.98 -18.67
C ILE A 632 -3.69 -21.48 -19.90
N SER A 633 -4.34 -22.40 -20.62
CA SER A 633 -5.07 -22.13 -21.86
C SER A 633 -6.32 -23.01 -21.94
N LEU A 634 -7.48 -22.37 -21.92
CA LEU A 634 -8.81 -23.01 -22.12
C LEU A 634 -9.26 -22.99 -23.59
N HIS A 635 -8.76 -22.04 -24.39
CA HIS A 635 -9.12 -21.88 -25.79
C HIS A 635 -7.89 -21.69 -26.68
N ALA A 636 -7.96 -22.20 -27.92
CA ALA A 636 -6.85 -22.15 -28.85
C ALA A 636 -6.51 -20.70 -29.27
N GLY A 637 -5.40 -20.17 -28.75
CA GLY A 637 -4.92 -18.81 -29.00
C GLY A 637 -5.04 -17.85 -27.81
N GLU A 638 -5.65 -18.30 -26.72
CA GLU A 638 -5.67 -17.65 -25.40
C GLU A 638 -4.68 -18.39 -24.49
N VAL A 639 -3.70 -17.69 -23.93
CA VAL A 639 -2.71 -18.24 -22.99
C VAL A 639 -2.46 -17.21 -21.89
N SER A 640 -2.85 -17.55 -20.68
CA SER A 640 -2.54 -16.76 -19.49
C SER A 640 -1.32 -17.34 -18.77
N THR A 641 -0.51 -16.48 -18.15
CA THR A 641 0.68 -16.81 -17.37
C THR A 641 0.40 -16.56 -15.90
N VAL A 642 0.84 -17.47 -15.02
CA VAL A 642 0.56 -17.47 -13.58
C VAL A 642 1.85 -17.64 -12.80
N SER A 643 2.19 -16.69 -11.94
CA SER A 643 3.29 -16.74 -10.98
C SER A 643 2.77 -16.70 -9.54
N ASN A 644 3.59 -17.15 -8.59
CA ASN A 644 3.34 -17.07 -7.14
C ASN A 644 1.92 -17.48 -6.75
N VAL A 645 1.52 -18.71 -7.11
CA VAL A 645 0.23 -19.33 -6.73
C VAL A 645 0.49 -20.76 -6.27
N GLU A 646 0.10 -21.07 -5.05
CA GLU A 646 0.32 -22.37 -4.41
C GLU A 646 -0.74 -23.39 -4.83
N SER A 647 -1.99 -22.95 -5.02
CA SER A 647 -3.16 -23.81 -5.22
C SER A 647 -3.94 -23.48 -6.50
N PHE A 648 -4.19 -24.50 -7.32
CA PHE A 648 -4.92 -24.39 -8.59
C PHE A 648 -6.18 -25.25 -8.53
N VAL A 649 -7.34 -24.61 -8.38
CA VAL A 649 -8.64 -25.28 -8.26
C VAL A 649 -9.29 -25.37 -9.64
N PHE A 650 -9.47 -26.60 -10.13
CA PHE A 650 -10.25 -26.91 -11.33
C PHE A 650 -11.62 -27.48 -10.93
N SER A 651 -12.58 -27.53 -11.85
CA SER A 651 -13.95 -27.98 -11.55
C SER A 651 -14.06 -29.47 -11.17
N ASP A 652 -12.99 -30.26 -11.33
CA ASP A 652 -12.93 -31.70 -11.09
C ASP A 652 -11.78 -32.16 -10.18
N ALA A 653 -10.84 -31.27 -9.83
CA ALA A 653 -9.71 -31.54 -8.93
C ALA A 653 -9.01 -30.23 -8.52
N THR A 654 -8.34 -30.22 -7.37
CA THR A 654 -7.36 -29.19 -7.01
C THR A 654 -5.96 -29.76 -7.18
N TYR A 655 -5.00 -28.93 -7.61
CA TYR A 655 -3.59 -29.27 -7.69
C TYR A 655 -2.74 -28.20 -7.02
N SER A 656 -1.72 -28.61 -6.26
CA SER A 656 -0.66 -27.67 -5.88
C SER A 656 0.26 -27.37 -7.07
N TYR A 657 0.96 -26.23 -7.04
CA TYR A 657 2.02 -25.89 -8.00
C TYR A 657 2.97 -27.08 -8.24
N ASP A 658 3.38 -27.72 -7.15
CA ASP A 658 4.34 -28.82 -7.12
C ASP A 658 3.80 -30.11 -7.76
N GLN A 659 2.47 -30.28 -7.82
CA GLN A 659 1.78 -31.34 -8.57
C GLN A 659 1.67 -30.98 -10.05
N LEU A 660 1.30 -29.74 -10.40
CA LEU A 660 1.25 -29.26 -11.78
C LEU A 660 2.63 -29.34 -12.46
N LEU A 661 3.70 -28.97 -11.76
CA LEU A 661 5.08 -29.10 -12.23
C LEU A 661 5.40 -30.54 -12.63
N LYS A 662 4.98 -31.54 -11.83
CA LYS A 662 5.15 -32.97 -12.14
C LYS A 662 4.32 -33.38 -13.35
N ILE A 663 3.07 -32.92 -13.46
CA ILE A 663 2.17 -33.27 -14.57
C ILE A 663 2.66 -32.68 -15.91
N PHE A 664 3.01 -31.39 -15.93
CA PHE A 664 3.43 -30.69 -17.14
C PHE A 664 4.86 -31.04 -17.59
N THR A 665 5.75 -31.47 -16.68
CA THR A 665 7.05 -32.04 -17.11
C THR A 665 6.91 -33.45 -17.68
N LEU A 666 5.92 -34.23 -17.25
CA LEU A 666 5.65 -35.58 -17.80
C LEU A 666 5.03 -35.57 -19.21
N THR A 667 4.38 -34.48 -19.64
CA THR A 667 3.85 -34.33 -21.01
C THR A 667 4.90 -33.85 -22.03
N GLY A 668 6.13 -33.56 -21.59
CA GLY A 668 7.20 -32.99 -22.42
C GLY A 668 7.87 -33.90 -23.46
N ASP A 669 7.50 -35.18 -23.58
CA ASP A 669 8.10 -36.11 -24.56
C ASP A 669 7.05 -36.86 -25.40
N THR A 670 6.52 -36.21 -26.45
CA THR A 670 6.19 -36.89 -27.72
C THR A 670 5.92 -35.93 -28.91
N ALA A 671 6.92 -35.85 -29.82
CA ALA A 671 6.78 -35.51 -31.26
C ALA A 671 6.34 -34.07 -31.67
N SER A 672 6.89 -33.42 -32.72
CA SER A 672 7.99 -33.78 -33.63
C SER A 672 8.59 -32.55 -34.35
N SER A 673 9.92 -32.55 -34.48
CA SER A 673 10.78 -31.71 -35.33
C SER A 673 10.18 -30.86 -36.46
N ARG A 674 10.60 -29.58 -36.51
CA ARG A 674 11.19 -29.01 -37.73
C ARG A 674 12.28 -27.97 -37.40
N ALA A 675 13.43 -28.09 -38.06
CA ALA A 675 14.68 -27.44 -37.63
C ALA A 675 14.85 -25.99 -38.11
N GLY A 676 15.61 -25.19 -37.33
CA GLY A 676 16.16 -23.90 -37.73
C GLY A 676 16.91 -23.15 -36.61
N THR A 677 18.20 -23.45 -36.40
CA THR A 677 19.32 -22.55 -36.00
C THR A 677 18.99 -21.23 -35.24
N THR A 678 19.57 -20.81 -34.10
CA THR A 678 20.79 -21.13 -33.29
C THR A 678 20.79 -20.16 -32.06
N SER A 679 21.55 -20.29 -30.96
CA SER A 679 22.60 -21.24 -30.50
C SER A 679 22.88 -21.12 -28.98
N ASP A 680 23.56 -22.14 -28.44
CA ASP A 680 24.36 -22.27 -27.20
C ASP A 680 25.28 -21.05 -26.87
N PRO A 681 25.80 -20.80 -25.62
CA PRO A 681 25.85 -21.64 -24.39
C PRO A 681 25.33 -20.92 -23.10
N ASP A 682 25.30 -21.42 -21.85
CA ASP A 682 26.15 -22.35 -21.06
C ASP A 682 25.36 -22.99 -19.88
N VAL A 683 25.22 -24.33 -19.78
CA VAL A 683 25.02 -25.05 -18.49
C VAL A 683 25.61 -26.49 -18.57
N PRO A 684 26.61 -26.87 -17.72
CA PRO A 684 27.08 -28.26 -17.59
C PRO A 684 26.16 -29.14 -16.73
N ALA A 685 26.11 -30.44 -17.04
CA ALA A 685 25.09 -31.38 -16.54
C ALA A 685 25.49 -32.27 -15.34
N GLY A 686 24.47 -32.83 -14.67
CA GLY A 686 24.52 -34.09 -13.89
C GLY A 686 23.55 -34.14 -12.69
N GLY A 687 22.78 -35.20 -12.43
CA GLY A 687 22.50 -36.41 -13.22
C GLY A 687 22.11 -37.64 -12.38
N GLY A 688 20.94 -38.24 -12.64
CA GLY A 688 20.48 -39.55 -12.12
C GLY A 688 19.90 -39.54 -10.68
N SER A 689 18.99 -40.45 -10.29
CA SER A 689 18.43 -41.62 -10.99
C SER A 689 17.06 -42.06 -10.46
N SER A 690 16.29 -42.74 -11.31
CA SER A 690 14.90 -43.21 -11.14
C SER A 690 14.68 -44.53 -10.39
N GLN A 691 13.49 -44.71 -9.79
CA GLN A 691 12.63 -45.93 -9.71
C GLN A 691 11.32 -45.52 -8.98
N GLY A 692 10.09 -45.62 -9.50
CA GLY A 692 9.29 -46.81 -9.90
C GLY A 692 8.32 -47.18 -8.75
N ASP A 693 7.04 -47.55 -8.90
CA ASP A 693 6.17 -47.84 -10.05
C ASP A 693 4.66 -47.82 -9.62
N SER A 694 3.75 -47.60 -10.58
CA SER A 694 2.31 -47.98 -10.63
C SER A 694 1.31 -47.73 -9.48
N GLY A 695 0.17 -47.07 -9.79
CA GLY A 695 -1.10 -47.28 -9.06
C GLY A 695 -2.16 -46.16 -9.19
N GLN A 696 -3.04 -46.19 -10.20
CA GLN A 696 -4.20 -45.28 -10.28
C GLN A 696 -5.36 -45.72 -9.38
N GLN A 697 -6.04 -44.77 -8.71
CA GLN A 697 -7.51 -44.58 -8.78
C GLN A 697 -8.00 -43.38 -7.95
N GLY A 698 -8.84 -42.51 -8.54
CA GLY A 698 -9.91 -41.77 -7.84
C GLY A 698 -9.62 -40.38 -7.24
N SER A 699 -9.94 -39.33 -8.01
CA SER A 699 -10.65 -38.08 -7.61
C SER A 699 -10.90 -37.79 -6.13
N ALA A 700 -10.49 -36.61 -5.65
CA ALA A 700 -11.15 -35.87 -4.56
C ALA A 700 -10.97 -34.34 -4.71
N ILE A 701 -11.88 -33.59 -4.08
CA ILE A 701 -11.92 -32.12 -4.00
C ILE A 701 -11.01 -31.67 -2.83
N ASP A 702 -10.47 -30.44 -2.87
CA ASP A 702 -9.61 -29.83 -1.83
C ASP A 702 -10.19 -28.42 -1.53
N ILE A 703 -10.88 -28.11 -0.43
CA ILE A 703 -10.65 -28.35 1.02
C ILE A 703 -9.50 -27.45 1.58
N PRO A 704 -9.80 -26.39 2.36
CA PRO A 704 -8.82 -25.75 3.24
C PRO A 704 -8.17 -26.78 4.15
N GLY A 705 -6.85 -26.69 4.31
CA GLY A 705 -6.07 -27.77 4.89
C GLY A 705 -5.97 -28.98 3.95
N ASN A 706 -5.00 -28.96 3.03
CA ASN A 706 -4.59 -30.16 2.31
C ASN A 706 -3.78 -31.07 3.26
N PHE A 707 -4.51 -31.73 4.14
CA PHE A 707 -4.04 -32.79 5.02
C PHE A 707 -3.71 -34.04 4.19
N ASP A 708 -2.59 -34.01 3.47
CA ASP A 708 -2.03 -35.19 2.84
C ASP A 708 -1.34 -36.10 3.87
N GLU A 709 -2.18 -36.75 4.65
CA GLU A 709 -1.88 -37.87 5.55
C GLU A 709 -1.05 -38.99 4.90
N THR A 710 -1.04 -39.08 3.56
CA THR A 710 -0.30 -40.11 2.82
C THR A 710 1.15 -39.75 2.56
N THR A 711 1.54 -38.48 2.74
CA THR A 711 2.93 -38.01 2.60
C THR A 711 3.51 -37.36 3.86
N ARG A 712 2.70 -37.06 4.88
CA ARG A 712 3.14 -36.56 6.20
C ARG A 712 4.11 -37.53 6.90
N ALA A 713 5.11 -36.96 7.58
CA ALA A 713 6.17 -37.69 8.26
C ALA A 713 6.07 -37.56 9.78
N TYR A 714 5.28 -38.44 10.40
CA TYR A 714 5.03 -38.41 11.85
C TYR A 714 6.28 -38.76 12.68
N ALA A 715 6.48 -38.03 13.77
CA ALA A 715 7.52 -38.23 14.76
C ALA A 715 7.37 -39.57 15.48
N LYS A 716 6.14 -40.00 15.78
CA LYS A 716 5.78 -41.34 16.27
C LYS A 716 4.47 -41.82 15.67
N THR A 717 4.25 -43.12 15.84
CA THR A 717 2.96 -43.76 15.59
C THR A 717 2.54 -44.51 16.85
N PHE A 718 1.32 -44.24 17.31
CA PHE A 718 0.66 -44.91 18.41
C PHE A 718 -0.52 -45.73 17.86
N THR A 719 -0.73 -46.92 18.41
CA THR A 719 -1.82 -47.80 17.98
C THR A 719 -2.41 -48.47 19.21
N GLY A 720 -3.72 -48.33 19.41
CA GLY A 720 -4.47 -48.97 20.49
C GLY A 720 -4.82 -50.42 20.19
N THR A 721 -5.82 -50.93 20.92
CA THR A 721 -6.33 -52.29 20.80
C THR A 721 -7.86 -52.31 20.71
N GLY A 722 -8.47 -53.50 20.61
CA GLY A 722 -9.93 -53.66 20.60
C GLY A 722 -10.58 -53.40 21.98
N SER A 723 -10.22 -52.32 22.67
CA SER A 723 -10.68 -51.97 24.02
C SER A 723 -10.48 -50.48 24.32
N GLY A 724 -11.46 -49.84 24.97
CA GLY A 724 -11.41 -48.42 25.34
C GLY A 724 -10.16 -48.01 26.14
N GLU A 725 -9.34 -47.17 25.54
CA GLU A 725 -8.00 -46.80 25.96
C GLU A 725 -7.81 -45.27 26.07
N LYS A 726 -6.66 -44.85 26.62
CA LYS A 726 -6.24 -43.45 26.57
C LYS A 726 -4.84 -43.37 25.98
N ILE A 727 -4.73 -42.68 24.85
CA ILE A 727 -3.49 -42.51 24.10
C ILE A 727 -3.16 -41.03 24.05
N ASN A 728 -1.97 -40.68 24.53
CA ASN A 728 -1.41 -39.35 24.41
C ASN A 728 -0.27 -39.42 23.40
N GLY A 729 -0.31 -38.53 22.41
CA GLY A 729 0.81 -38.15 21.56
C GLY A 729 1.88 -37.40 22.36
N SER A 730 2.55 -36.48 21.69
CA SER A 730 3.64 -35.70 22.24
C SER A 730 3.70 -34.31 21.61
N ASP A 731 4.72 -33.53 21.98
CA ASP A 731 4.85 -32.15 21.52
C ASP A 731 5.37 -32.04 20.06
N ALA A 732 5.03 -32.99 19.18
CA ALA A 732 5.32 -32.98 17.74
C ALA A 732 4.42 -33.95 16.97
N ALA A 733 4.05 -33.58 15.74
CA ALA A 733 3.23 -34.33 14.77
C ALA A 733 3.35 -35.87 14.87
N ASP A 734 2.33 -36.52 15.41
CA ASP A 734 2.22 -37.94 15.72
C ASP A 734 0.96 -38.54 15.03
N LEU A 735 1.05 -39.82 14.65
CA LEU A 735 -0.09 -40.59 14.13
C LEU A 735 -0.68 -41.46 15.24
N ILE A 736 -1.96 -41.34 15.53
CA ILE A 736 -2.68 -42.04 16.60
C ILE A 736 -3.88 -42.80 15.99
N ASP A 737 -3.95 -44.11 16.20
CA ASP A 737 -4.97 -45.01 15.64
C ASP A 737 -5.56 -45.87 16.77
N GLY A 738 -6.75 -45.51 17.26
CA GLY A 738 -7.42 -46.09 18.44
C GLY A 738 -7.74 -47.57 18.29
N LYS A 739 -8.47 -47.92 17.21
CA LYS A 739 -9.09 -49.24 16.93
C LYS A 739 -10.46 -49.37 17.60
N ASP A 740 -11.02 -50.58 17.63
CA ASP A 740 -12.35 -50.82 18.19
C ASP A 740 -12.36 -50.50 19.69
N GLY A 741 -13.13 -49.52 20.15
CA GLY A 741 -12.86 -48.92 21.45
C GLY A 741 -13.96 -48.03 22.00
N ALA A 742 -13.55 -47.21 22.95
CA ALA A 742 -14.25 -46.04 23.45
C ALA A 742 -13.11 -45.19 24.02
N ASP A 743 -12.35 -44.64 23.10
CA ASP A 743 -10.99 -44.18 23.27
C ASP A 743 -10.92 -42.70 23.61
N ASN A 744 -9.75 -42.30 24.11
CA ASN A 744 -9.46 -40.92 24.46
C ASN A 744 -8.07 -40.57 23.90
N LEU A 745 -8.09 -40.02 22.69
CA LEU A 745 -6.91 -39.70 21.87
C LEU A 745 -6.60 -38.21 22.04
N LEU A 746 -5.36 -37.87 22.38
CA LEU A 746 -4.88 -36.50 22.54
C LEU A 746 -3.58 -36.32 21.74
N GLY A 747 -3.56 -35.45 20.73
CA GLY A 747 -2.36 -35.12 19.94
C GLY A 747 -1.31 -34.38 20.78
N ASN A 748 -1.74 -33.28 21.40
CA ASN A 748 -1.04 -32.30 22.25
C ASN A 748 -0.53 -31.07 21.48
N THR A 749 0.57 -31.14 20.72
CA THR A 749 1.04 -30.00 19.91
C THR A 749 1.82 -30.44 18.68
N GLY A 750 1.68 -29.70 17.58
CA GLY A 750 2.21 -30.06 16.27
C GLY A 750 1.17 -30.84 15.48
N ASP A 751 1.35 -30.89 14.16
CA ASP A 751 0.33 -31.29 13.19
C ASP A 751 -0.02 -32.79 13.24
N ASP A 752 -0.93 -33.17 14.11
CA ASP A 752 -1.26 -34.53 14.52
C ASP A 752 -2.35 -35.19 13.64
N ALA A 753 -2.41 -36.52 13.71
CA ALA A 753 -3.35 -37.33 12.95
C ALA A 753 -4.05 -38.37 13.84
N LEU A 754 -5.33 -38.16 14.14
CA LEU A 754 -6.11 -38.95 15.10
C LEU A 754 -7.23 -39.72 14.39
N TYR A 755 -7.18 -41.05 14.48
CA TYR A 755 -8.21 -41.97 13.98
C TYR A 755 -8.83 -42.73 15.16
N GLY A 756 -10.13 -42.55 15.44
CA GLY A 756 -10.86 -43.30 16.47
C GLY A 756 -11.06 -44.77 16.08
N ARG A 757 -11.85 -44.97 15.01
CA ARG A 757 -12.35 -46.22 14.39
C ARG A 757 -13.75 -46.63 14.87
N ASP A 758 -13.88 -47.68 15.67
CA ASP A 758 -15.16 -48.34 15.94
C ASP A 758 -15.53 -48.20 17.43
N GLY A 759 -16.30 -47.18 17.80
CA GLY A 759 -16.89 -46.98 19.13
C GLY A 759 -17.02 -45.52 19.56
N ASP A 760 -17.61 -45.28 20.75
CA ASP A 760 -17.90 -43.92 21.26
C ASP A 760 -16.61 -43.19 21.71
N ASP A 761 -15.94 -42.49 20.81
CA ASP A 761 -14.60 -41.97 20.99
C ASP A 761 -14.53 -40.49 21.41
N ARG A 762 -13.37 -40.08 21.94
CA ARG A 762 -13.00 -38.68 22.17
C ARG A 762 -11.63 -38.39 21.55
N LEU A 763 -11.60 -37.49 20.58
CA LEU A 763 -10.39 -37.00 19.92
C LEU A 763 -10.18 -35.52 20.30
N SER A 764 -8.93 -35.12 20.52
CA SER A 764 -8.51 -33.73 20.78
C SER A 764 -7.16 -33.55 20.10
N GLY A 765 -7.08 -32.66 19.11
CA GLY A 765 -5.86 -32.36 18.39
C GLY A 765 -4.86 -31.69 19.33
N GLY A 766 -5.07 -30.39 19.56
CA GLY A 766 -4.40 -29.64 20.61
C GLY A 766 -3.94 -28.27 20.13
N ALA A 767 -2.71 -28.19 19.61
CA ALA A 767 -2.15 -26.96 19.09
C ALA A 767 -1.25 -27.25 17.89
N GLY A 768 -1.79 -27.10 16.68
CA GLY A 768 -1.19 -27.55 15.43
C GLY A 768 -2.25 -27.53 14.32
N HIS A 769 -1.88 -27.95 13.12
CA HIS A 769 -2.88 -28.27 12.10
C HIS A 769 -3.15 -29.77 12.16
N ASP A 770 -4.28 -30.16 12.77
CA ASP A 770 -4.62 -31.52 13.15
C ASP A 770 -5.74 -32.16 12.29
N TYR A 771 -5.57 -33.44 11.96
CA TYR A 771 -6.56 -34.24 11.24
C TYR A 771 -7.27 -35.20 12.20
N LEU A 772 -8.57 -35.04 12.38
CA LEU A 772 -9.39 -35.85 13.27
C LEU A 772 -10.47 -36.60 12.47
N ASN A 773 -10.45 -37.93 12.54
CA ASN A 773 -11.48 -38.80 11.99
C ASN A 773 -11.94 -39.77 13.09
N SER A 774 -13.16 -39.60 13.62
CA SER A 774 -13.61 -40.44 14.74
C SER A 774 -14.10 -41.81 14.27
N GLY A 775 -14.92 -41.90 13.23
CA GLY A 775 -15.17 -43.14 12.49
C GLY A 775 -16.60 -43.65 12.58
N THR A 776 -16.90 -44.56 13.51
CA THR A 776 -18.28 -45.00 13.79
C THR A 776 -18.53 -45.04 15.28
N GLY A 777 -19.48 -44.25 15.78
CA GLY A 777 -19.66 -44.07 17.21
C GLY A 777 -20.69 -43.01 17.57
N ALA A 778 -20.46 -42.32 18.69
CA ALA A 778 -21.23 -41.16 19.13
C ALA A 778 -20.22 -40.24 19.80
N ASP A 779 -19.47 -39.58 18.93
CA ASP A 779 -18.09 -39.19 19.17
C ASP A 779 -17.97 -37.73 19.59
N LYS A 780 -16.77 -37.35 20.03
CA LYS A 780 -16.46 -35.97 20.41
C LYS A 780 -15.11 -35.55 19.88
N LEU A 781 -15.11 -34.68 18.88
CA LEU A 781 -13.93 -34.11 18.24
C LEU A 781 -13.73 -32.68 18.73
N TYR A 782 -12.48 -32.31 18.97
CA TYR A 782 -12.02 -30.98 19.32
C TYR A 782 -10.74 -30.75 18.53
N GLY A 783 -10.70 -29.77 17.63
CA GLY A 783 -9.45 -29.35 16.99
C GLY A 783 -8.54 -28.70 18.03
N ASP A 784 -9.16 -27.81 18.81
CA ASP A 784 -8.61 -26.99 19.89
C ASP A 784 -7.91 -25.70 19.37
N ALA A 785 -6.77 -25.74 18.67
CA ALA A 785 -6.10 -24.53 18.17
C ALA A 785 -5.17 -24.73 16.95
N GLY A 786 -5.52 -24.08 15.85
CA GLY A 786 -4.91 -24.16 14.52
C GLY A 786 -5.98 -24.44 13.46
N ASP A 787 -5.62 -24.40 12.18
CA ASP A 787 -6.59 -24.71 11.12
C ASP A 787 -6.71 -26.24 10.95
N ASP A 788 -7.79 -26.80 11.48
CA ASP A 788 -8.00 -28.23 11.67
C ASP A 788 -8.98 -28.86 10.67
N LYS A 789 -8.93 -30.19 10.53
CA LYS A 789 -9.85 -30.95 9.68
C LYS A 789 -10.53 -32.07 10.46
N LEU A 790 -11.84 -31.91 10.69
CA LEU A 790 -12.62 -32.73 11.61
C LEU A 790 -13.75 -33.45 10.87
N LEU A 791 -13.76 -34.78 10.96
CA LEU A 791 -14.73 -35.68 10.32
C LEU A 791 -15.38 -36.60 11.37
N GLY A 792 -16.65 -36.36 11.74
CA GLY A 792 -17.41 -37.23 12.66
C GLY A 792 -17.72 -38.61 12.05
N SER A 793 -17.98 -38.63 10.75
CA SER A 793 -18.21 -39.81 9.92
C SER A 793 -19.55 -40.53 10.17
N VAL A 794 -19.71 -41.34 11.21
CA VAL A 794 -20.94 -42.16 11.40
C VAL A 794 -21.38 -42.21 12.87
N GLY A 795 -22.26 -41.30 13.27
CA GLY A 795 -22.65 -41.15 14.67
C GLY A 795 -23.60 -39.99 14.96
N ASP A 796 -24.07 -39.86 16.20
CA ASP A 796 -24.73 -38.63 16.66
C ASP A 796 -23.68 -37.72 17.34
N ASP A 797 -22.84 -37.07 16.55
CA ASP A 797 -21.54 -36.57 17.00
C ASP A 797 -21.58 -35.15 17.61
N LEU A 798 -20.44 -34.77 18.19
CA LEU A 798 -20.13 -33.41 18.61
C LEU A 798 -18.77 -33.03 18.02
N VAL A 799 -18.79 -32.13 17.04
CA VAL A 799 -17.58 -31.59 16.40
C VAL A 799 -17.42 -30.14 16.82
N LYS A 800 -16.23 -29.79 17.30
CA LYS A 800 -15.84 -28.42 17.63
C LYS A 800 -14.50 -28.14 16.97
N GLY A 801 -14.42 -27.09 16.15
CA GLY A 801 -13.19 -26.58 15.58
C GLY A 801 -12.23 -26.09 16.66
N GLY A 802 -12.19 -24.78 16.89
CA GLY A 802 -11.43 -24.21 18.00
C GLY A 802 -11.06 -22.74 17.76
N GLU A 803 -9.77 -22.42 17.92
CA GLU A 803 -9.18 -21.19 17.39
C GLU A 803 -8.51 -21.51 16.04
N GLY A 804 -9.15 -21.21 14.91
CA GLY A 804 -8.67 -21.66 13.59
C GLY A 804 -9.64 -21.37 12.44
N SER A 805 -9.25 -21.70 11.20
CA SER A 805 -10.16 -21.71 10.04
C SER A 805 -10.45 -23.16 9.64
N ASP A 806 -11.46 -23.75 10.29
CA ASP A 806 -11.60 -25.20 10.37
C ASP A 806 -12.46 -25.81 9.25
N TRP A 807 -12.13 -27.05 8.87
CA TRP A 807 -12.99 -27.88 8.01
C TRP A 807 -13.80 -28.85 8.84
N ILE A 808 -15.12 -28.65 8.89
CA ILE A 808 -16.02 -29.37 9.79
C ILE A 808 -17.05 -30.16 8.98
N GLU A 809 -16.96 -31.48 9.02
CA GLU A 809 -17.90 -32.41 8.38
C GLU A 809 -18.48 -33.34 9.46
N GLY A 810 -19.80 -33.29 9.66
CA GLY A 810 -20.51 -34.18 10.58
C GLY A 810 -20.46 -35.62 10.08
N GLY A 811 -21.22 -35.90 9.01
CA GLY A 811 -21.23 -37.19 8.32
C GLY A 811 -22.65 -37.71 8.21
N SER A 812 -22.88 -38.94 8.68
CA SER A 812 -24.22 -39.53 8.81
C SER A 812 -24.63 -39.68 10.27
N GLY A 813 -25.86 -39.26 10.58
CA GLY A 813 -26.40 -39.13 11.94
C GLY A 813 -26.87 -37.70 12.22
N ALA A 814 -27.09 -37.35 13.49
CA ALA A 814 -27.67 -36.05 13.88
C ALA A 814 -26.68 -35.17 14.66
N ASP A 815 -25.86 -34.43 13.92
CA ASP A 815 -24.63 -33.85 14.46
C ASP A 815 -24.78 -32.46 15.06
N ARG A 816 -23.80 -32.11 15.89
CA ARG A 816 -23.69 -30.80 16.55
C ARG A 816 -22.34 -30.21 16.20
N LEU A 817 -22.38 -29.24 15.30
CA LEU A 817 -21.21 -28.61 14.72
C LEU A 817 -21.01 -27.22 15.34
N TYR A 818 -19.77 -26.92 15.68
CA TYR A 818 -19.33 -25.64 16.23
C TYR A 818 -18.02 -25.24 15.55
N GLY A 819 -17.96 -24.03 15.01
CA GLY A 819 -16.71 -23.42 14.55
C GLY A 819 -15.85 -22.93 15.72
N ASP A 820 -16.53 -22.39 16.74
CA ASP A 820 -15.97 -21.57 17.82
C ASP A 820 -15.37 -20.23 17.34
N ALA A 821 -14.13 -20.16 16.83
CA ALA A 821 -13.46 -18.87 16.57
C ALA A 821 -12.49 -18.88 15.36
N GLY A 822 -13.02 -18.46 14.20
CA GLY A 822 -12.24 -18.04 13.03
C GLY A 822 -13.11 -18.00 11.77
N ALA A 823 -12.63 -18.55 10.65
CA ALA A 823 -13.32 -18.49 9.37
C ALA A 823 -13.64 -19.90 8.86
N ASP A 824 -14.68 -20.51 9.43
CA ASP A 824 -14.89 -21.95 9.37
C ASP A 824 -15.66 -22.40 8.13
N THR A 825 -15.48 -23.65 7.72
CA THR A 825 -16.19 -24.26 6.59
C THR A 825 -16.96 -25.51 7.03
N PHE A 826 -18.28 -25.35 7.16
CA PHE A 826 -19.21 -26.44 7.49
C PHE A 826 -19.63 -27.19 6.23
N VAL A 827 -19.46 -28.51 6.22
CA VAL A 827 -19.57 -29.33 5.00
C VAL A 827 -20.65 -30.37 5.12
N PHE A 828 -21.55 -30.37 4.13
CA PHE A 828 -22.68 -31.29 4.01
C PHE A 828 -22.57 -32.11 2.73
N ASN A 829 -22.12 -33.35 2.84
CA ASN A 829 -22.07 -34.27 1.72
C ASN A 829 -23.42 -34.96 1.50
N LEU A 830 -24.03 -34.75 0.34
CA LEU A 830 -25.35 -35.31 0.00
C LEU A 830 -25.43 -36.85 -0.02
N SER A 831 -24.32 -37.59 0.01
CA SER A 831 -24.38 -39.05 0.19
C SER A 831 -24.71 -39.48 1.62
N ASP A 832 -24.46 -38.61 2.59
CA ASP A 832 -24.33 -39.00 4.01
C ASP A 832 -25.49 -38.43 4.86
N ILE A 833 -26.23 -37.44 4.34
CA ILE A 833 -27.42 -36.84 4.98
C ILE A 833 -28.56 -37.87 5.16
N ASP A 834 -28.65 -38.48 6.33
CA ASP A 834 -29.75 -39.36 6.76
C ASP A 834 -30.53 -38.85 7.98
N ALA A 835 -29.99 -37.87 8.72
CA ALA A 835 -30.72 -37.04 9.68
C ALA A 835 -30.43 -35.53 9.46
N LEU A 836 -30.67 -34.70 10.48
CA LEU A 836 -30.59 -33.22 10.38
C LEU A 836 -29.53 -32.67 11.34
N ASP A 837 -28.48 -32.12 10.76
CA ASP A 837 -27.38 -31.50 11.49
C ASP A 837 -27.73 -30.10 12.00
N ILE A 838 -26.96 -29.66 12.99
CA ILE A 838 -27.13 -28.36 13.60
C ILE A 838 -25.77 -27.67 13.77
N VAL A 839 -25.56 -26.59 13.01
CA VAL A 839 -24.52 -25.59 13.30
C VAL A 839 -25.02 -24.66 14.40
N TYR A 840 -24.18 -24.33 15.38
CA TYR A 840 -24.60 -23.65 16.61
C TYR A 840 -24.19 -22.18 16.73
N ASP A 841 -23.11 -21.78 16.06
CA ASP A 841 -22.38 -20.53 16.26
C ASP A 841 -21.95 -19.82 14.96
N PHE A 842 -22.45 -20.26 13.79
CA PHE A 842 -22.13 -19.74 12.46
C PHE A 842 -22.06 -18.21 12.40
N ASN A 843 -20.91 -17.65 12.05
CA ASN A 843 -20.67 -16.22 12.00
C ASN A 843 -20.18 -15.75 10.63
N ALA A 844 -21.11 -15.26 9.81
CA ALA A 844 -20.81 -14.68 8.51
C ALA A 844 -19.85 -13.46 8.59
N GLY A 845 -19.79 -12.79 9.74
CA GLY A 845 -18.90 -11.65 9.97
C GLY A 845 -17.46 -12.03 10.31
N GLU A 846 -17.21 -13.25 10.78
CA GLU A 846 -15.85 -13.78 11.02
C GLU A 846 -15.29 -14.52 9.79
N GLY A 847 -16.17 -15.00 8.90
CA GLY A 847 -15.81 -15.50 7.57
C GLY A 847 -16.41 -16.86 7.21
N ASP A 848 -17.31 -17.38 8.05
CA ASP A 848 -17.86 -18.73 7.97
C ASP A 848 -18.58 -19.04 6.66
N ARG A 849 -18.50 -20.31 6.27
CA ARG A 849 -18.93 -20.83 4.97
C ARG A 849 -19.70 -22.13 5.14
N ILE A 850 -20.61 -22.37 4.20
CA ILE A 850 -21.31 -23.64 4.07
C ILE A 850 -20.96 -24.22 2.70
N LEU A 851 -20.50 -25.47 2.67
CA LEU A 851 -20.23 -26.20 1.44
C LEU A 851 -21.17 -27.40 1.32
N VAL A 852 -21.74 -27.60 0.13
CA VAL A 852 -22.53 -28.80 -0.18
C VAL A 852 -21.81 -29.62 -1.25
N THR A 853 -21.45 -30.85 -0.92
CA THR A 853 -20.75 -31.77 -1.81
C THR A 853 -21.67 -32.93 -2.24
N GLY A 854 -21.21 -33.87 -3.08
CA GLY A 854 -22.02 -35.03 -3.50
C GLY A 854 -23.11 -34.74 -4.55
N LEU A 855 -23.16 -33.54 -5.14
CA LEU A 855 -24.20 -33.09 -6.11
C LEU A 855 -24.45 -34.04 -7.30
N GLY A 856 -23.48 -34.87 -7.68
CA GLY A 856 -23.60 -35.84 -8.78
C GLY A 856 -24.73 -36.87 -8.61
N ALA A 857 -25.23 -37.08 -7.38
CA ALA A 857 -26.39 -37.92 -7.11
C ALA A 857 -27.73 -37.27 -7.54
N ASN A 858 -27.80 -35.93 -7.55
CA ASN A 858 -29.03 -35.15 -7.75
C ASN A 858 -28.82 -34.04 -8.80
N PRO A 859 -28.61 -34.38 -10.09
CA PRO A 859 -28.40 -33.38 -11.14
C PRO A 859 -29.66 -32.52 -11.35
N GLY A 860 -29.59 -31.27 -10.90
CA GLY A 860 -30.73 -30.34 -10.87
C GLY A 860 -31.35 -30.12 -9.50
N ALA A 861 -30.68 -30.52 -8.42
CA ALA A 861 -30.94 -29.95 -7.10
C ALA A 861 -30.61 -28.45 -7.09
N THR A 862 -31.44 -27.65 -6.44
CA THR A 862 -31.12 -26.28 -6.01
C THR A 862 -31.16 -26.20 -4.49
N PHE A 863 -30.55 -25.18 -3.91
CA PHE A 863 -30.56 -24.95 -2.48
C PHE A 863 -31.17 -23.58 -2.19
N ASP A 864 -31.73 -23.40 -1.00
CA ASP A 864 -32.26 -22.13 -0.51
C ASP A 864 -32.11 -22.07 1.03
N PHE A 865 -31.82 -20.89 1.57
CA PHE A 865 -31.87 -20.67 3.02
C PHE A 865 -33.27 -20.24 3.44
N VAL A 866 -33.91 -21.03 4.30
CA VAL A 866 -35.32 -20.84 4.68
C VAL A 866 -35.46 -20.58 6.18
N SER A 867 -35.73 -19.32 6.52
CA SER A 867 -35.99 -18.90 7.90
C SER A 867 -37.35 -19.40 8.39
N ARG A 868 -37.36 -20.29 9.38
CA ARG A 868 -38.58 -20.86 9.99
C ARG A 868 -38.62 -20.56 11.49
N GLY A 869 -39.15 -19.39 11.84
CA GLY A 869 -39.13 -18.87 13.20
C GLY A 869 -37.78 -18.21 13.51
N SER A 870 -37.16 -18.55 14.63
CA SER A 870 -35.83 -18.05 15.03
C SER A 870 -34.71 -19.02 14.63
N SER A 871 -34.76 -19.55 13.41
CA SER A 871 -33.78 -20.52 12.89
C SER A 871 -33.80 -20.52 11.37
N VAL A 872 -32.61 -20.58 10.79
CA VAL A 872 -32.38 -20.74 9.36
C VAL A 872 -32.16 -22.23 9.07
N TYR A 873 -32.66 -22.70 7.93
CA TYR A 873 -32.46 -24.06 7.45
C TYR A 873 -31.85 -23.98 6.06
N LEU A 874 -30.83 -24.80 5.79
CA LEU A 874 -30.38 -25.10 4.44
C LEU A 874 -31.36 -26.13 3.86
N GLU A 875 -32.18 -25.72 2.89
CA GLU A 875 -33.16 -26.58 2.23
C GLU A 875 -32.68 -26.92 0.81
N MET A 876 -32.76 -28.19 0.43
CA MET A 876 -32.51 -28.68 -0.93
C MET A 876 -33.83 -28.96 -1.64
N HIS A 877 -33.97 -28.44 -2.85
CA HIS A 877 -35.12 -28.68 -3.73
C HIS A 877 -34.71 -29.58 -4.90
N VAL A 878 -35.30 -30.76 -5.01
CA VAL A 878 -35.03 -31.70 -6.13
C VAL A 878 -36.30 -32.47 -6.52
N GLY A 879 -36.56 -32.57 -7.82
CA GLY A 879 -37.72 -33.31 -8.35
C GLY A 879 -39.10 -32.73 -8.00
N GLY A 880 -39.17 -31.57 -7.34
CA GLY A 880 -40.40 -30.96 -6.82
C GLY A 880 -40.69 -31.26 -5.34
N GLU A 881 -39.80 -32.00 -4.66
CA GLU A 881 -39.79 -32.18 -3.21
C GLU A 881 -38.70 -31.30 -2.58
N SER A 882 -38.82 -31.04 -1.27
CA SER A 882 -37.84 -30.27 -0.50
C SER A 882 -37.35 -31.05 0.73
N TYR A 883 -36.08 -30.86 1.09
CA TYR A 883 -35.40 -31.57 2.18
C TYR A 883 -34.56 -30.60 3.00
N ASP A 884 -34.74 -30.56 4.32
CA ASP A 884 -33.84 -29.83 5.21
C ASP A 884 -32.53 -30.62 5.35
N ILE A 885 -31.39 -30.03 5.01
CA ILE A 885 -30.06 -30.63 5.16
C ILE A 885 -29.48 -30.30 6.54
N ALA A 886 -29.48 -29.01 6.87
CA ALA A 886 -28.87 -28.51 8.10
C ALA A 886 -29.70 -27.37 8.69
N ARG A 887 -29.65 -27.24 10.01
CA ARG A 887 -30.18 -26.08 10.74
C ARG A 887 -29.03 -25.19 11.18
N ILE A 888 -29.04 -23.96 10.70
CA ILE A 888 -28.01 -22.95 10.99
C ILE A 888 -28.48 -22.05 12.13
N LYS A 889 -27.56 -21.77 13.06
CA LYS A 889 -27.67 -20.78 14.12
C LYS A 889 -26.32 -20.08 14.28
N GLY A 890 -26.38 -18.84 14.72
CA GLY A 890 -25.23 -17.98 14.98
C GLY A 890 -25.64 -16.53 14.75
N ASP A 891 -24.66 -15.66 14.56
CA ASP A 891 -24.86 -14.23 14.34
C ASP A 891 -24.74 -13.86 12.84
N ASP A 892 -25.27 -12.69 12.45
CA ASP A 892 -25.35 -12.17 11.06
C ASP A 892 -25.99 -13.08 9.97
N ILE A 893 -26.60 -14.20 10.36
CA ILE A 893 -27.35 -15.14 9.49
C ILE A 893 -28.59 -14.55 8.79
N ASP A 894 -29.00 -13.32 9.11
CA ASP A 894 -30.12 -12.62 8.45
C ASP A 894 -29.79 -12.21 6.99
N HIS A 895 -28.52 -12.31 6.58
CA HIS A 895 -28.05 -11.98 5.23
C HIS A 895 -27.94 -13.17 4.26
N LEU A 896 -28.03 -14.41 4.75
CA LEU A 896 -28.00 -15.64 3.94
C LEU A 896 -29.08 -15.59 2.84
N GLY A 897 -28.62 -15.42 1.59
CA GLY A 897 -29.41 -14.86 0.49
C GLY A 897 -30.61 -15.70 0.02
N THR A 898 -31.66 -15.00 -0.43
CA THR A 898 -32.85 -15.63 -1.04
C THR A 898 -32.70 -15.77 -2.55
N SER A 899 -32.93 -16.99 -3.07
CA SER A 899 -32.84 -17.45 -4.46
C SER A 899 -31.43 -17.58 -5.05
N MET A 900 -31.03 -18.84 -5.29
CA MET A 900 -29.79 -19.24 -5.99
C MET A 900 -30.03 -19.45 -7.49
N SER A 901 -28.97 -19.31 -8.30
CA SER A 901 -29.03 -19.50 -9.75
C SER A 901 -28.66 -20.92 -10.16
N THR A 902 -29.25 -21.43 -11.24
CA THR A 902 -29.01 -22.80 -11.73
C THR A 902 -27.62 -23.04 -12.34
N ASN A 903 -26.72 -22.05 -12.25
CA ASN A 903 -25.35 -22.13 -12.75
C ASN A 903 -24.31 -22.20 -11.63
N ASP A 904 -24.75 -22.11 -10.37
CA ASP A 904 -23.86 -21.97 -9.21
C ASP A 904 -23.44 -23.38 -8.76
N LEU A 905 -22.32 -23.86 -9.31
CA LEU A 905 -21.79 -25.21 -9.07
C LEU A 905 -21.19 -25.36 -7.66
N GLY A 906 -22.04 -25.43 -6.64
CA GLY A 906 -21.71 -26.01 -5.34
C GLY A 906 -20.97 -25.11 -4.34
N ILE A 907 -20.93 -23.79 -4.54
CA ILE A 907 -20.44 -22.85 -3.52
C ILE A 907 -21.60 -21.95 -3.09
N LEU A 908 -22.01 -22.09 -1.83
CA LEU A 908 -22.96 -21.19 -1.17
C LEU A 908 -22.14 -20.02 -0.59
N TRP A 909 -22.42 -18.80 -1.05
CA TRP A 909 -21.93 -17.59 -0.40
C TRP A 909 -23.01 -16.99 0.49
N ALA A 910 -22.61 -16.66 1.72
CA ALA A 910 -23.34 -15.78 2.62
C ALA A 910 -23.13 -14.31 2.22
#